data_AF-A0A973U528-F1
#
_entry.id   AF-A0A973U528-F1
#
_cell.length_a   1.000
_cell.length_b   1.000
_cell.length_c   1.000
_cell.angle_alpha   90.00
_cell.angle_beta   90.00
_cell.angle_gamma   90.00
#
_symmetry.space_group_name_H-M   'P 1'
#
loop_
_entity.id
_entity.type
_entity.pdbx_description
1 polymer ?
#
loop_
_entity_poly.entity_id
_entity_poly.type
_entity_poly.pdbx_seq_one_letter_code
_entity_poly.pdbx_strand_id
1 'polypeptide(L)'
;MIERARQLFARVLDCPGGLKIQTIHSFAQSLLAAFPAEAEIVPGFQPIEGRAEQELVRRTLADLLADAEARRDDVLIRDVQALSRRLGEANAVEYLQACARKPGALEALGPPEGIEPQIRKLLDLPDESAGDYIARSCGDDGFDCDLLRAVADANRRWGAQTGIGHADFIEEWLSLTPIERATRLLELRRIVLTDKGTLKVSAGQSKAEPHYEAHAGRLATLIGELLRIQNGARLAADIAAGLRAGQAFSAAYTHAKRAAGVADFNDLIEWTRRLLGQSGMGEWVRYKLDRQVDHVLVDEAQDTNAAQWEIIERLVEEYFSGSSETDQRVRTLFMVGDFKQAIYGFQGTDPGRFREAREKFKARAAQMSTGDDLFSYRQGAQEFRDLSIAASFRSAQPVLDVVDAVIETVGPAALALDGMPPPHRAHHRDRPGSVELWHPFAVEASPDDSDEGEERWISLRDRRYAEALADRIRQMLEEAPVLASTERPLGPGDILVLVRSRGELASLIVARLFAAGVPVAGVDRLHLHEPLAVQDLLAAVKFVVQPNDDLSLACLLVSPLIGWDQDRLRALAYGRKGSLWRELRQRVDEFRPAHDALSELLRIADFTTPSRFLETILTGPMQGRRRLYSRLGMAARDAIDELMNSALEFERNETASLDRFLAWFSRGTVDVQRDPGTPANEVRVMTVHGAKGLEAPVVILADATADPARLGRTPLTVEMKVGSAEGTPLLRPKKEERGPPFEDRISEQEKRDAEEHLRLLYVAMTRAADRLIVSGVRPKERKDGADPRPANCWHRTVEQAMQSLGGIEGVGHLALRYASGTSVVAKRTKPKVVLPDVLVPDWAKRAAPPE
;
A
#
# COMPACT_ATOMS: atom_id res chain seq x y z
N MET A 1 42.02 -16.22 9.17
CA MET A 1 40.55 -16.21 9.08
C MET A 1 40.05 -15.17 8.08
N ILE A 2 40.45 -13.89 8.19
CA ILE A 2 40.11 -12.80 7.24
C ILE A 2 40.55 -13.12 5.80
N GLU A 3 41.76 -13.65 5.63
CA GLU A 3 42.29 -14.01 4.31
C GLU A 3 41.47 -15.11 3.63
N ARG A 4 41.02 -16.10 4.43
CA ARG A 4 40.13 -17.17 3.97
C ARG A 4 38.72 -16.66 3.66
N ALA A 5 38.20 -15.69 4.43
CA ALA A 5 36.93 -15.02 4.13
C ALA A 5 36.99 -14.21 2.82
N ARG A 6 38.10 -13.50 2.57
CA ARG A 6 38.32 -12.78 1.29
C ARG A 6 38.46 -13.73 0.11
N GLN A 7 39.13 -14.86 0.28
CA GLN A 7 39.23 -15.91 -0.73
C GLN A 7 37.88 -16.59 -0.99
N LEU A 8 37.01 -16.72 0.01
CA LEU A 8 35.65 -17.25 -0.17
C LEU A 8 34.80 -16.33 -1.07
N PHE A 9 34.91 -15.01 -0.91
CA PHE A 9 34.24 -14.06 -1.79
C PHE A 9 34.69 -14.21 -3.25
N ALA A 10 36.00 -14.31 -3.50
CA ALA A 10 36.54 -14.55 -4.85
C ALA A 10 36.08 -15.90 -5.42
N ARG A 11 36.10 -16.97 -4.62
CA ARG A 11 35.62 -18.31 -5.03
C ARG A 11 34.13 -18.34 -5.37
N VAL A 12 33.32 -17.53 -4.69
CA VAL A 12 31.89 -17.39 -4.99
C VAL A 12 31.68 -16.68 -6.33
N LEU A 13 32.47 -15.64 -6.63
CA LEU A 13 32.44 -14.95 -7.91
C LEU A 13 32.92 -15.84 -9.07
N ASP A 14 33.93 -16.68 -8.82
CA ASP A 14 34.50 -17.61 -9.80
C ASP A 14 33.70 -18.92 -9.94
N CYS A 15 32.57 -19.06 -9.23
CA CYS A 15 31.75 -20.27 -9.28
C CYS A 15 31.11 -20.43 -10.67
N PRO A 16 31.27 -21.59 -11.36
CA PRO A 16 30.68 -21.81 -12.68
C PRO A 16 29.15 -21.68 -12.64
N GLY A 17 28.60 -20.73 -13.41
CA GLY A 17 27.18 -20.39 -13.42
C GLY A 17 26.76 -19.30 -12.41
N GLY A 18 27.71 -18.81 -11.60
CA GLY A 18 27.50 -17.74 -10.61
C GLY A 18 26.64 -18.16 -9.42
N LEU A 19 26.56 -17.29 -8.42
CA LEU A 19 25.57 -17.44 -7.34
C LEU A 19 24.20 -17.07 -7.91
N LYS A 20 23.26 -18.02 -7.92
CA LYS A 20 21.88 -17.77 -8.37
C LYS A 20 21.12 -16.94 -7.33
N ILE A 21 21.29 -15.62 -7.37
CA ILE A 21 20.51 -14.68 -6.57
C ILE A 21 19.19 -14.41 -7.29
N GLN A 22 18.09 -14.87 -6.72
CA GLN A 22 16.76 -14.70 -7.29
C GLN A 22 15.71 -14.60 -6.18
N THR A 23 14.60 -13.91 -6.46
CA THR A 23 13.45 -13.91 -5.56
C THR A 23 12.75 -15.27 -5.57
N ILE A 24 11.94 -15.56 -4.56
CA ILE A 24 11.14 -16.80 -4.53
C ILE A 24 10.17 -16.85 -5.72
N HIS A 25 9.61 -15.71 -6.16
CA HIS A 25 8.76 -15.63 -7.34
C HIS A 25 9.53 -15.98 -8.62
N SER A 26 10.75 -15.46 -8.80
CA SER A 26 11.59 -15.78 -9.96
C SER A 26 12.03 -17.25 -9.97
N PHE A 27 12.31 -17.82 -8.80
CA PHE A 27 12.55 -19.25 -8.65
C PHE A 27 11.31 -20.07 -9.05
N ALA A 28 10.14 -19.73 -8.51
CA ALA A 28 8.87 -20.37 -8.82
C ALA A 28 8.56 -20.32 -10.32
N GLN A 29 8.71 -19.15 -10.94
CA GLN A 29 8.53 -18.97 -12.38
C GLN A 29 9.46 -19.88 -13.18
N SER A 30 10.75 -19.91 -12.83
CA SER A 30 11.74 -20.76 -13.53
C SER A 30 11.44 -22.24 -13.38
N LEU A 31 10.99 -22.66 -12.19
CA LEU A 31 10.63 -24.05 -11.90
C LEU A 31 9.38 -24.47 -12.69
N LEU A 32 8.33 -23.65 -12.65
CA LEU A 32 7.08 -23.89 -13.36
C LEU A 32 7.27 -23.90 -14.89
N ALA A 33 8.15 -23.03 -15.41
CA ALA A 33 8.51 -23.03 -16.82
C ALA A 33 9.27 -24.30 -17.26
N ALA A 34 10.00 -24.94 -16.35
CA ALA A 34 10.70 -26.20 -16.61
C ALA A 34 9.77 -27.43 -16.54
N PHE A 35 8.69 -27.34 -15.75
CA PHE A 35 7.74 -28.43 -15.51
C PHE A 35 6.26 -28.01 -15.72
N PRO A 36 5.89 -27.44 -16.89
CA PRO A 36 4.56 -26.89 -17.09
C PRO A 36 3.47 -27.97 -17.16
N ALA A 37 3.79 -29.15 -17.72
CA ALA A 37 2.83 -30.24 -17.83
C ALA A 37 2.53 -30.84 -16.45
N GLU A 38 3.56 -31.03 -15.63
CA GLU A 38 3.46 -31.54 -14.27
C GLU A 38 2.71 -30.58 -13.35
N ALA A 39 2.86 -29.28 -13.56
CA ALA A 39 2.14 -28.26 -12.80
C ALA A 39 0.70 -28.03 -13.27
N GLU A 40 0.26 -28.69 -14.36
CA GLU A 40 -1.04 -28.50 -15.02
C GLU A 40 -1.26 -27.06 -15.53
N ILE A 41 -0.21 -26.43 -16.04
CA ILE A 41 -0.24 -25.05 -16.53
C ILE A 41 0.03 -24.99 -18.04
N VAL A 42 -0.39 -23.89 -18.66
CA VAL A 42 -0.18 -23.67 -20.10
C VAL A 42 1.32 -23.49 -20.38
N PRO A 43 1.93 -24.30 -21.26
CA PRO A 43 3.32 -24.10 -21.65
C PRO A 43 3.54 -22.71 -22.26
N GLY A 44 4.60 -22.02 -21.83
CA GLY A 44 4.90 -20.66 -22.28
C GLY A 44 4.12 -19.56 -21.55
N PHE A 45 3.51 -19.86 -20.39
CA PHE A 45 2.82 -18.86 -19.57
C PHE A 45 3.72 -17.65 -19.26
N GLN A 46 3.10 -16.47 -19.10
CA GLN A 46 3.79 -15.24 -18.75
C GLN A 46 3.32 -14.71 -17.39
N PRO A 47 4.23 -14.22 -16.54
CA PRO A 47 3.83 -13.51 -15.33
C PRO A 47 3.06 -12.24 -15.71
N ILE A 48 1.98 -11.93 -14.99
CA ILE A 48 1.16 -10.74 -15.17
C ILE A 48 1.16 -9.91 -13.90
N GLU A 49 1.37 -8.60 -14.06
CA GLU A 49 1.47 -7.66 -12.95
C GLU A 49 0.89 -6.30 -13.30
N GLY A 50 0.59 -5.53 -12.25
CA GLY A 50 0.24 -4.12 -12.36
C GLY A 50 -0.94 -3.89 -13.29
N ARG A 51 -0.71 -3.15 -14.37
CA ARG A 51 -1.76 -2.71 -15.28
C ARG A 51 -2.44 -3.86 -16.03
N ALA A 52 -1.65 -4.81 -16.53
CA ALA A 52 -2.19 -5.92 -17.31
C ALA A 52 -3.10 -6.80 -16.44
N GLU A 53 -2.73 -7.01 -15.18
CA GLU A 53 -3.55 -7.71 -14.19
C GLU A 53 -4.87 -6.96 -13.93
N GLN A 54 -4.81 -5.64 -13.72
CA GLN A 54 -6.00 -4.81 -13.49
C GLN A 54 -6.96 -4.82 -14.68
N GLU A 55 -6.45 -4.76 -15.90
CA GLU A 55 -7.28 -4.84 -17.11
C GLU A 55 -7.95 -6.21 -17.23
N LEU A 56 -7.22 -7.30 -16.95
CA LEU A 56 -7.78 -8.64 -16.95
C LEU A 56 -8.89 -8.79 -15.92
N VAL A 57 -8.71 -8.26 -14.71
CA VAL A 57 -9.74 -8.24 -13.65
C VAL A 57 -10.98 -7.49 -14.11
N ARG A 58 -10.81 -6.28 -14.65
CA ARG A 58 -11.93 -5.44 -15.13
C ARG A 58 -12.70 -6.13 -16.25
N ARG A 59 -11.98 -6.66 -17.24
CA ARG A 59 -12.58 -7.38 -18.36
C ARG A 59 -13.32 -8.63 -17.88
N THR A 60 -12.71 -9.41 -16.99
CA THR A 60 -13.35 -10.60 -16.41
C THR A 60 -14.66 -10.26 -15.71
N LEU A 61 -14.69 -9.18 -14.93
CA LEU A 61 -15.92 -8.75 -14.26
C LEU A 61 -16.99 -8.29 -15.26
N ALA A 62 -16.60 -7.54 -16.29
CA ALA A 62 -17.51 -7.10 -17.34
C ALA A 62 -18.10 -8.28 -18.11
N ASP A 63 -17.26 -9.24 -18.53
CA ASP A 63 -17.68 -10.44 -19.24
C ASP A 63 -18.58 -11.32 -18.34
N LEU A 64 -18.25 -11.46 -17.05
CA LEU A 64 -19.07 -12.19 -16.07
C LEU A 64 -20.48 -11.59 -15.94
N LEU A 65 -20.58 -10.25 -15.85
CA LEU A 65 -21.87 -9.57 -15.72
C LEU A 65 -22.68 -9.63 -17.02
N ALA A 66 -22.02 -9.46 -18.18
CA ALA A 66 -22.68 -9.60 -19.48
C ALA A 66 -23.24 -11.02 -19.70
N ASP A 67 -22.47 -12.05 -19.31
CA ASP A 67 -22.93 -13.44 -19.34
C ASP A 67 -24.10 -13.69 -18.37
N ALA A 68 -24.05 -13.10 -17.17
CA ALA A 68 -25.13 -13.19 -16.18
C ALA A 68 -26.42 -12.56 -16.71
N GLU A 69 -26.35 -11.38 -17.32
CA GLU A 69 -27.50 -10.73 -17.97
C GLU A 69 -28.07 -11.57 -19.12
N ALA A 70 -27.19 -12.10 -19.98
CA ALA A 70 -27.60 -12.95 -21.10
C ALA A 70 -28.31 -14.23 -20.64
N ARG A 71 -27.86 -14.83 -19.52
CA ARG A 71 -28.47 -16.03 -18.91
C ARG A 71 -29.63 -15.73 -17.97
N ARG A 72 -29.94 -14.45 -17.71
CA ARG A 72 -30.90 -13.99 -16.69
C ARG A 72 -30.61 -14.55 -15.30
N ASP A 73 -29.33 -14.56 -14.92
CA ASP A 73 -28.90 -14.88 -13.57
C ASP A 73 -29.11 -13.67 -12.65
N ASP A 74 -30.37 -13.45 -12.27
CA ASP A 74 -30.79 -12.36 -11.40
C ASP A 74 -30.22 -12.50 -9.97
N VAL A 75 -29.70 -13.67 -9.59
CA VAL A 75 -29.08 -13.90 -8.27
C VAL A 75 -27.69 -13.27 -8.26
N LEU A 76 -26.82 -13.63 -9.20
CA LEU A 76 -25.47 -13.09 -9.27
C LEU A 76 -25.47 -11.56 -9.45
N ILE A 77 -26.36 -11.03 -10.29
CA ILE A 77 -26.51 -9.58 -10.49
C ILE A 77 -26.89 -8.89 -9.16
N ARG A 78 -27.84 -9.46 -8.40
CA ARG A 78 -28.24 -8.92 -7.09
C ARG A 78 -27.11 -8.99 -6.07
N ASP A 79 -26.34 -10.07 -6.07
CA ASP A 79 -25.21 -10.24 -5.15
C ASP A 79 -24.11 -9.20 -5.41
N VAL A 80 -23.74 -8.98 -6.68
CA VAL A 80 -22.77 -7.94 -7.06
C VAL A 80 -23.32 -6.53 -6.75
N GLN A 81 -24.61 -6.28 -6.97
CA GLN A 81 -25.24 -5.02 -6.59
C GLN A 81 -25.23 -4.79 -5.08
N ALA A 82 -25.51 -5.81 -4.27
CA ALA A 82 -25.46 -5.73 -2.81
C ALA A 82 -24.05 -5.37 -2.33
N LEU A 83 -23.03 -6.03 -2.89
CA LEU A 83 -21.63 -5.74 -2.61
C LEU A 83 -21.27 -4.29 -2.98
N SER A 84 -21.64 -3.84 -4.18
CA SER A 84 -21.38 -2.48 -4.65
C SER A 84 -22.07 -1.41 -3.81
N ARG A 85 -23.34 -1.62 -3.42
CA ARG A 85 -24.06 -0.71 -2.50
C ARG A 85 -23.41 -0.62 -1.13
N ARG A 86 -22.80 -1.71 -0.65
CA ARG A 86 -22.20 -1.78 0.68
C ARG A 86 -20.79 -1.20 0.73
N LEU A 87 -19.96 -1.46 -0.27
CA LEU A 87 -18.54 -1.11 -0.28
C LEU A 87 -18.19 0.09 -1.19
N GLY A 88 -19.05 0.41 -2.16
CA GLY A 88 -18.72 1.23 -3.31
C GLY A 88 -18.04 0.43 -4.43
N GLU A 89 -18.04 0.96 -5.65
CA GLU A 89 -17.58 0.26 -6.86
C GLU A 89 -16.12 -0.22 -6.74
N ALA A 90 -15.19 0.67 -6.40
CA ALA A 90 -13.77 0.35 -6.33
C ALA A 90 -13.45 -0.73 -5.27
N ASN A 91 -14.04 -0.60 -4.07
CA ASN A 91 -13.82 -1.58 -2.99
C ASN A 91 -14.55 -2.91 -3.27
N ALA A 92 -15.64 -2.91 -4.03
CA ALA A 92 -16.29 -4.16 -4.45
C ALA A 92 -15.37 -4.96 -5.37
N VAL A 93 -14.70 -4.32 -6.34
CA VAL A 93 -13.69 -4.98 -7.19
C VAL A 93 -12.52 -5.49 -6.34
N GLU A 94 -12.02 -4.68 -5.41
CA GLU A 94 -10.92 -5.08 -4.51
C GLU A 94 -11.29 -6.28 -3.63
N TYR A 95 -12.54 -6.36 -3.14
CA TYR A 95 -13.07 -7.53 -2.43
C TYR A 95 -13.11 -8.77 -3.34
N LEU A 96 -13.61 -8.64 -4.57
CA LEU A 96 -13.64 -9.75 -5.53
C LEU A 96 -12.23 -10.24 -5.91
N GLN A 97 -11.25 -9.34 -6.01
CA GLN A 97 -9.85 -9.71 -6.17
C GLN A 97 -9.30 -10.46 -4.95
N ALA A 98 -9.64 -10.04 -3.73
CA ALA A 98 -9.26 -10.76 -2.51
C ALA A 98 -9.85 -12.18 -2.48
N CYS A 99 -11.10 -12.35 -2.94
CA CYS A 99 -11.73 -13.65 -3.19
C CYS A 99 -10.95 -14.48 -4.23
N ALA A 100 -10.57 -13.88 -5.36
CA ALA A 100 -9.84 -14.56 -6.43
C ALA A 100 -8.41 -15.00 -6.04
N ARG A 101 -7.82 -14.41 -5.01
CA ARG A 101 -6.53 -14.85 -4.42
C ARG A 101 -6.65 -16.13 -3.59
N LYS A 102 -7.86 -16.60 -3.28
CA LYS A 102 -8.12 -17.79 -2.47
C LYS A 102 -9.07 -18.78 -3.19
N PRO A 103 -8.75 -19.21 -4.43
CA PRO A 103 -9.66 -20.03 -5.23
C PRO A 103 -10.02 -21.34 -4.53
N GLY A 104 -9.06 -22.02 -3.89
CA GLY A 104 -9.31 -23.26 -3.16
C GLY A 104 -10.23 -23.09 -1.94
N ALA A 105 -10.18 -21.95 -1.25
CA ALA A 105 -11.10 -21.67 -0.14
C ALA A 105 -12.54 -21.46 -0.65
N LEU A 106 -12.71 -20.76 -1.78
CA LEU A 106 -14.04 -20.53 -2.35
C LEU A 106 -14.63 -21.78 -3.01
N GLU A 107 -13.80 -22.65 -3.58
CA GLU A 107 -14.24 -23.96 -4.07
C GLU A 107 -14.68 -24.86 -2.90
N ALA A 108 -13.96 -24.83 -1.78
CA ALA A 108 -14.26 -25.61 -0.58
C ALA A 108 -15.56 -25.17 0.14
N LEU A 109 -16.15 -24.02 -0.20
CA LEU A 109 -17.48 -23.61 0.28
C LEU A 109 -18.60 -24.50 -0.28
N GLY A 110 -18.35 -25.15 -1.42
CA GLY A 110 -19.34 -25.97 -2.11
C GLY A 110 -20.37 -25.14 -2.90
N PRO A 111 -21.59 -25.65 -3.10
CA PRO A 111 -22.58 -25.00 -3.95
C PRO A 111 -23.09 -23.67 -3.36
N PRO A 112 -23.41 -22.65 -4.20
CA PRO A 112 -23.81 -21.31 -3.75
C PRO A 112 -24.96 -21.28 -2.75
N GLU A 113 -25.92 -22.20 -2.85
CA GLU A 113 -27.09 -22.29 -1.98
C GLU A 113 -26.72 -22.70 -0.55
N GLY A 114 -25.59 -23.39 -0.38
CA GLY A 114 -25.08 -23.83 0.92
C GLY A 114 -24.32 -22.76 1.71
N ILE A 115 -23.96 -21.64 1.08
CA ILE A 115 -23.09 -20.62 1.69
C ILE A 115 -23.82 -19.89 2.83
N GLU A 116 -25.03 -19.38 2.60
CA GLU A 116 -25.74 -18.62 3.64
C GLU A 116 -26.03 -19.43 4.90
N PRO A 117 -26.51 -20.69 4.83
CA PRO A 117 -26.64 -21.56 6.01
C PRO A 117 -25.34 -21.72 6.81
N GLN A 118 -24.18 -21.86 6.14
CA GLN A 118 -22.89 -21.97 6.82
C GLN A 118 -22.52 -20.67 7.55
N ILE A 119 -22.80 -19.51 6.94
CA ILE A 119 -22.56 -18.20 7.57
C ILE A 119 -23.51 -17.97 8.75
N ARG A 120 -24.78 -18.35 8.64
CA ARG A 120 -25.73 -18.26 9.76
C ARG A 120 -25.26 -19.07 10.96
N LYS A 121 -24.76 -20.27 10.73
CA LYS A 121 -24.15 -21.11 11.76
C LYS A 121 -22.90 -20.46 12.37
N LEU A 122 -22.06 -19.82 11.57
CA LEU A 122 -20.88 -19.10 12.04
C LEU A 122 -21.25 -17.91 12.96
N LEU A 123 -22.37 -17.24 12.69
CA LEU A 123 -22.87 -16.11 13.47
C LEU A 123 -23.76 -16.51 14.65
N ASP A 124 -23.87 -17.82 14.93
CA ASP A 124 -24.74 -18.37 15.98
C ASP A 124 -26.19 -17.85 15.86
N LEU A 125 -26.72 -17.94 14.63
CA LEU A 125 -28.10 -17.58 14.31
C LEU A 125 -29.01 -18.81 14.33
N PRO A 126 -30.32 -18.63 14.60
CA PRO A 126 -31.31 -19.70 14.56
C PRO A 126 -31.34 -20.44 13.21
N ASP A 127 -31.61 -21.75 13.27
CA ASP A 127 -31.78 -22.62 12.09
C ASP A 127 -33.03 -22.25 11.26
N GLU A 128 -34.08 -21.74 11.92
CA GLU A 128 -35.27 -21.17 11.26
C GLU A 128 -34.97 -19.76 10.69
N SER A 129 -35.84 -19.23 9.82
CA SER A 129 -35.70 -17.86 9.32
C SER A 129 -35.58 -16.86 10.48
N ALA A 130 -34.65 -15.92 10.38
CA ALA A 130 -34.45 -14.94 11.44
C ALA A 130 -35.71 -14.08 11.65
N GLY A 131 -36.45 -13.79 10.56
CA GLY A 131 -37.73 -13.09 10.64
C GLY A 131 -38.77 -13.88 11.43
N ASP A 132 -38.86 -15.19 11.19
CA ASP A 132 -39.83 -16.07 11.87
C ASP A 132 -39.46 -16.26 13.35
N TYR A 133 -38.17 -16.45 13.66
CA TYR A 133 -37.68 -16.52 15.03
C TYR A 133 -37.99 -15.23 15.79
N ILE A 134 -37.68 -14.05 15.22
CA ILE A 134 -37.91 -12.77 15.88
C ILE A 134 -39.41 -12.53 16.04
N ALA A 135 -40.22 -12.78 15.01
CA ALA A 135 -41.67 -12.62 15.11
C ALA A 135 -42.24 -13.52 16.21
N ARG A 136 -41.85 -14.81 16.27
CA ARG A 136 -42.24 -15.73 17.32
C ARG A 136 -41.80 -15.26 18.71
N SER A 137 -40.57 -14.79 18.85
CA SER A 137 -40.04 -14.24 20.10
C SER A 137 -40.63 -12.89 20.50
N CYS A 138 -41.26 -12.15 19.57
CA CYS A 138 -42.05 -10.96 19.84
C CYS A 138 -43.53 -11.25 20.13
N GLY A 139 -43.96 -12.52 20.02
CA GLY A 139 -45.30 -12.95 20.37
C GLY A 139 -45.55 -12.94 21.89
N ASP A 140 -46.82 -13.05 22.29
CA ASP A 140 -47.22 -12.96 23.70
C ASP A 140 -46.60 -14.06 24.58
N ASP A 141 -46.37 -15.25 24.01
CA ASP A 141 -45.71 -16.38 24.70
C ASP A 141 -44.17 -16.32 24.62
N GLY A 142 -43.61 -15.50 23.72
CA GLY A 142 -42.18 -15.43 23.43
C GLY A 142 -41.47 -14.24 24.06
N PHE A 143 -42.20 -13.15 24.32
CA PHE A 143 -41.69 -11.92 24.90
C PHE A 143 -42.22 -11.73 26.34
N ASP A 144 -41.41 -11.19 27.25
CA ASP A 144 -41.82 -10.90 28.63
C ASP A 144 -42.78 -9.68 28.66
N CYS A 145 -44.03 -9.91 28.25
CA CYS A 145 -45.07 -8.88 28.14
C CYS A 145 -45.47 -8.34 29.52
N ASP A 146 -45.34 -9.14 30.56
CA ASP A 146 -45.62 -8.71 31.94
C ASP A 146 -44.55 -7.73 32.44
N LEU A 147 -43.28 -7.97 32.11
CA LEU A 147 -42.21 -7.01 32.35
C LEU A 147 -42.43 -5.70 31.59
N LEU A 148 -42.88 -5.76 30.33
CA LEU A 148 -43.24 -4.54 29.57
C LEU A 148 -44.36 -3.75 30.23
N ARG A 149 -45.43 -4.42 30.66
CA ARG A 149 -46.54 -3.79 31.38
C ARG A 149 -46.07 -3.17 32.70
N ALA A 150 -45.21 -3.86 33.45
CA ALA A 150 -44.63 -3.34 34.68
C ALA A 150 -43.79 -2.06 34.43
N VAL A 151 -43.01 -2.02 33.35
CA VAL A 151 -42.27 -0.82 32.94
C VAL A 151 -43.21 0.31 32.50
N ALA A 152 -44.28 0.01 31.77
CA ALA A 152 -45.28 1.00 31.38
C ALA A 152 -46.00 1.59 32.60
N ASP A 153 -46.44 0.75 33.55
CA ASP A 153 -47.09 1.17 34.78
C ASP A 153 -46.17 2.02 35.67
N ALA A 154 -44.91 1.64 35.80
CA ALA A 154 -43.92 2.43 36.53
C ALA A 154 -43.72 3.81 35.89
N ASN A 155 -43.67 3.89 34.56
CA ASN A 155 -43.57 5.16 33.84
C ASN A 155 -44.83 6.03 34.01
N ARG A 156 -46.02 5.42 34.09
CA ARG A 156 -47.28 6.14 34.40
C ARG A 156 -47.30 6.68 35.82
N ARG A 157 -46.88 5.89 36.81
CA ARG A 157 -46.76 6.33 38.22
C ARG A 157 -45.76 7.47 38.38
N TRP A 158 -44.69 7.47 37.59
CA TRP A 158 -43.75 8.59 37.56
C TRP A 158 -44.38 9.88 37.04
N GLY A 159 -45.32 9.80 36.08
CA GLY A 159 -46.21 10.90 35.68
C GLY A 159 -45.55 12.02 34.87
N ALA A 160 -44.27 11.90 34.50
CA ALA A 160 -43.61 12.83 33.59
C ALA A 160 -44.09 12.63 32.15
N GLN A 161 -44.18 13.70 31.35
CA GLN A 161 -44.65 13.65 29.95
C GLN A 161 -43.89 12.62 29.10
N THR A 162 -42.58 12.50 29.31
CA THR A 162 -41.73 11.50 28.64
C THR A 162 -42.01 10.06 29.10
N GLY A 163 -42.33 9.87 30.38
CA GLY A 163 -42.75 8.58 30.92
C GLY A 163 -44.11 8.15 30.38
N ILE A 164 -45.09 9.06 30.35
CA ILE A 164 -46.41 8.81 29.75
C ILE A 164 -46.25 8.38 28.28
N GLY A 165 -45.46 9.12 27.50
CA GLY A 165 -45.19 8.74 26.11
C GLY A 165 -44.50 7.38 25.94
N HIS A 166 -43.60 6.98 26.85
CA HIS A 166 -43.03 5.63 26.83
C HIS A 166 -44.09 4.56 27.14
N ALA A 167 -44.98 4.81 28.10
CA ALA A 167 -46.04 3.87 28.45
C ALA A 167 -47.05 3.69 27.30
N ASP A 168 -47.45 4.79 26.66
CA ASP A 168 -48.36 4.76 25.50
C ASP A 168 -47.75 3.99 24.33
N PHE A 169 -46.46 4.18 24.05
CA PHE A 169 -45.74 3.40 23.04
C PHE A 169 -45.71 1.91 23.37
N ILE A 170 -45.49 1.53 24.64
CA ILE A 170 -45.48 0.12 25.05
C ILE A 170 -46.86 -0.51 24.83
N GLU A 171 -47.93 0.20 25.18
CA GLU A 171 -49.30 -0.30 24.92
C GLU A 171 -49.61 -0.42 23.43
N GLU A 172 -49.20 0.58 22.64
CA GLU A 172 -49.30 0.50 21.17
C GLU A 172 -48.55 -0.72 20.66
N TRP A 173 -47.30 -0.94 21.08
CA TRP A 173 -46.49 -2.08 20.69
C TRP A 173 -47.13 -3.42 21.09
N LEU A 174 -47.72 -3.52 22.28
CA LEU A 174 -48.46 -4.70 22.72
C LEU A 174 -49.76 -4.93 21.92
N SER A 175 -50.31 -3.92 21.26
CA SER A 175 -51.48 -4.08 20.38
C SER A 175 -51.15 -4.56 18.98
N LEU A 176 -49.87 -4.48 18.56
CA LEU A 176 -49.40 -4.87 17.24
C LEU A 176 -49.28 -6.39 17.08
N THR A 177 -49.32 -6.87 15.84
CA THR A 177 -49.00 -8.27 15.52
C THR A 177 -47.52 -8.58 15.78
N PRO A 178 -47.13 -9.86 15.99
CA PRO A 178 -45.74 -10.20 16.28
C PRO A 178 -44.74 -9.77 15.18
N ILE A 179 -45.17 -9.75 13.92
CA ILE A 179 -44.35 -9.26 12.79
C ILE A 179 -44.16 -7.74 12.87
N GLU A 180 -45.22 -6.98 13.13
CA GLU A 180 -45.15 -5.53 13.29
C GLU A 180 -44.32 -5.14 14.53
N ARG A 181 -44.49 -5.87 15.64
CA ARG A 181 -43.66 -5.76 16.85
C ARG A 181 -42.17 -5.89 16.54
N ALA A 182 -41.79 -6.89 15.73
CA ALA A 182 -40.40 -7.12 15.30
C ALA A 182 -39.81 -5.92 14.53
N THR A 183 -40.62 -5.23 13.71
CA THR A 183 -40.15 -4.03 12.97
C THR A 183 -39.88 -2.83 13.86
N ARG A 184 -40.55 -2.75 15.03
CA ARG A 184 -40.45 -1.61 15.97
C ARG A 184 -39.53 -1.87 17.17
N LEU A 185 -38.75 -2.95 17.16
CA LEU A 185 -37.80 -3.29 18.24
C LEU A 185 -36.78 -2.19 18.53
N LEU A 186 -36.31 -1.47 17.50
CA LEU A 186 -35.35 -0.38 17.67
C LEU A 186 -35.98 0.82 18.41
N GLU A 187 -37.25 1.10 18.17
CA GLU A 187 -38.00 2.14 18.90
C GLU A 187 -38.23 1.71 20.35
N LEU A 188 -38.61 0.45 20.59
CA LEU A 188 -38.77 -0.12 21.93
C LEU A 188 -37.47 -0.04 22.75
N ARG A 189 -36.30 -0.30 22.12
CA ARG A 189 -34.98 -0.16 22.75
C ARG A 189 -34.73 1.24 23.32
N ARG A 190 -35.20 2.30 22.66
CA ARG A 190 -34.94 3.71 23.05
C ARG A 190 -35.65 4.13 24.35
N ILE A 191 -36.59 3.32 24.82
CA ILE A 191 -37.27 3.52 26.11
C ILE A 191 -36.30 3.21 27.27
N VAL A 192 -35.56 2.11 27.17
CA VAL A 192 -34.71 1.59 28.25
C VAL A 192 -33.22 1.87 28.07
N LEU A 193 -32.77 2.20 26.86
CA LEU A 193 -31.38 2.53 26.55
C LEU A 193 -31.22 3.92 25.93
N THR A 194 -30.09 4.56 26.21
CA THR A 194 -29.63 5.74 25.48
C THR A 194 -29.05 5.34 24.12
N ASP A 195 -28.79 6.32 23.25
CA ASP A 195 -28.09 6.07 21.99
C ASP A 195 -26.68 5.49 22.19
N LYS A 196 -26.07 5.72 23.37
CA LYS A 196 -24.77 5.15 23.77
C LYS A 196 -24.87 3.75 24.37
N GLY A 197 -26.06 3.15 24.43
CA GLY A 197 -26.27 1.80 24.95
C GLY A 197 -26.20 1.67 26.47
N THR A 198 -26.22 2.79 27.21
CA THR A 198 -26.35 2.77 28.68
C THR A 198 -27.81 2.77 29.10
N LEU A 199 -28.11 2.20 30.27
CA LEU A 199 -29.48 2.22 30.81
C LEU A 199 -29.98 3.66 30.98
N LYS A 200 -31.18 3.90 30.45
CA LYS A 200 -31.87 5.18 30.49
C LYS A 200 -32.86 5.17 31.65
N VAL A 201 -32.36 5.50 32.83
CA VAL A 201 -33.14 5.54 34.07
C VAL A 201 -33.03 6.93 34.71
N SER A 202 -34.18 7.50 35.05
CA SER A 202 -34.30 8.78 35.75
C SER A 202 -34.59 8.56 37.23
N ALA A 203 -34.09 9.45 38.09
CA ALA A 203 -34.32 9.36 39.53
C ALA A 203 -35.82 9.32 39.92
N GLY A 204 -36.69 9.92 39.10
CA GLY A 204 -38.14 9.86 39.32
C GLY A 204 -38.76 8.49 38.99
N GLN A 205 -38.21 7.75 38.02
CA GLN A 205 -38.65 6.39 37.71
C GLN A 205 -38.29 5.44 38.86
N SER A 206 -37.07 5.55 39.40
CA SER A 206 -36.63 4.75 40.56
C SER A 206 -37.39 5.08 41.84
N LYS A 207 -37.91 6.31 41.99
CA LYS A 207 -38.81 6.68 43.09
C LYS A 207 -40.21 6.10 42.94
N ALA A 208 -40.72 6.01 41.71
CA ALA A 208 -42.04 5.47 41.40
C ALA A 208 -42.08 3.94 41.44
N GLU A 209 -40.97 3.29 41.10
CA GLU A 209 -40.78 1.84 41.16
C GLU A 209 -39.33 1.51 41.55
N PRO A 210 -39.06 1.02 42.77
CA PRO A 210 -37.71 0.73 43.25
C PRO A 210 -36.92 -0.25 42.38
N HIS A 211 -37.60 -1.16 41.65
CA HIS A 211 -36.97 -2.14 40.78
C HIS A 211 -36.88 -1.72 39.30
N TYR A 212 -37.21 -0.47 38.96
CA TYR A 212 -37.26 -0.01 37.57
C TYR A 212 -35.95 -0.25 36.81
N GLU A 213 -34.80 0.01 37.43
CA GLU A 213 -33.49 -0.17 36.80
C GLU A 213 -33.22 -1.65 36.47
N ALA A 214 -33.60 -2.57 37.37
CA ALA A 214 -33.49 -4.01 37.12
C ALA A 214 -34.44 -4.46 36.00
N HIS A 215 -35.66 -3.92 35.96
CA HIS A 215 -36.62 -4.21 34.89
C HIS A 215 -36.14 -3.68 33.53
N ALA A 216 -35.66 -2.43 33.49
CA ALA A 216 -35.06 -1.83 32.30
C ALA A 216 -33.84 -2.62 31.82
N GLY A 217 -32.99 -3.09 32.74
CA GLY A 217 -31.85 -3.97 32.45
C GLY A 217 -32.25 -5.28 31.80
N ARG A 218 -33.22 -6.00 32.38
CA ARG A 218 -33.74 -7.26 31.81
C ARG A 218 -34.35 -7.04 30.42
N LEU A 219 -35.16 -5.98 30.27
CA LEU A 219 -35.80 -5.65 29.00
C LEU A 219 -34.76 -5.26 27.93
N ALA A 220 -33.73 -4.50 28.31
CA ALA A 220 -32.60 -4.17 27.44
C ALA A 220 -31.87 -5.42 26.94
N THR A 221 -31.66 -6.42 27.79
CA THR A 221 -31.05 -7.71 27.39
C THR A 221 -31.93 -8.48 26.40
N LEU A 222 -33.23 -8.60 26.66
CA LEU A 222 -34.17 -9.30 25.77
C LEU A 222 -34.24 -8.64 24.38
N ILE A 223 -34.42 -7.31 24.34
CA ILE A 223 -34.46 -6.56 23.08
C ILE A 223 -33.10 -6.61 22.36
N GLY A 224 -32.00 -6.53 23.13
CA GLY A 224 -30.65 -6.62 22.62
C GLY A 224 -30.38 -7.92 21.87
N GLU A 225 -30.84 -9.05 22.40
CA GLU A 225 -30.68 -10.36 21.76
C GLU A 225 -31.47 -10.46 20.44
N LEU A 226 -32.70 -9.95 20.40
CA LEU A 226 -33.49 -9.95 19.16
C LEU A 226 -32.89 -9.03 18.09
N LEU A 227 -32.39 -7.85 18.49
CA LEU A 227 -31.68 -6.95 17.58
C LEU A 227 -30.33 -7.52 17.12
N ARG A 228 -29.64 -8.30 17.97
CA ARG A 228 -28.42 -9.04 17.60
C ARG A 228 -28.74 -10.04 16.49
N ILE A 229 -29.80 -10.84 16.64
CA ILE A 229 -30.24 -11.80 15.62
C ILE A 229 -30.66 -11.09 14.34
N GLN A 230 -31.42 -9.99 14.43
CA GLN A 230 -31.86 -9.21 13.28
C GLN A 230 -30.68 -8.65 12.47
N ASN A 231 -29.73 -8.00 13.14
CA ASN A 231 -28.54 -7.43 12.50
C ASN A 231 -27.60 -8.53 11.98
N GLY A 232 -27.44 -9.62 12.74
CA GLY A 232 -26.65 -10.77 12.34
C GLY A 232 -27.20 -11.44 11.09
N ALA A 233 -28.53 -11.56 10.95
CA ALA A 233 -29.15 -12.11 9.75
C ALA A 233 -28.92 -11.24 8.51
N ARG A 234 -29.01 -9.90 8.65
CA ARG A 234 -28.66 -8.97 7.56
C ARG A 234 -27.19 -9.10 7.17
N LEU A 235 -26.29 -9.16 8.16
CA LEU A 235 -24.86 -9.35 7.92
C LEU A 235 -24.56 -10.70 7.27
N ALA A 236 -25.24 -11.77 7.67
CA ALA A 236 -25.12 -13.09 7.05
C ALA A 236 -25.49 -13.06 5.57
N ALA A 237 -26.59 -12.38 5.22
CA ALA A 237 -27.02 -12.21 3.84
C ALA A 237 -26.01 -11.40 3.02
N ASP A 238 -25.48 -10.28 3.57
CA ASP A 238 -24.44 -9.46 2.92
C ASP A 238 -23.16 -10.27 2.67
N ILE A 239 -22.70 -11.05 3.66
CA ILE A 239 -21.51 -11.90 3.56
C ILE A 239 -21.75 -13.01 2.53
N ALA A 240 -22.91 -13.68 2.57
CA ALA A 240 -23.23 -14.75 1.64
C ALA A 240 -23.32 -14.26 0.20
N ALA A 241 -23.93 -13.09 -0.03
CA ALA A 241 -23.93 -12.43 -1.33
C ALA A 241 -22.50 -12.12 -1.81
N GLY A 242 -21.67 -11.55 -0.93
CA GLY A 242 -20.26 -11.30 -1.22
C GLY A 242 -19.51 -12.58 -1.61
N LEU A 243 -19.67 -13.67 -0.85
CA LEU A 243 -19.00 -14.94 -1.12
C LEU A 243 -19.50 -15.63 -2.39
N ARG A 244 -20.80 -15.59 -2.70
CA ARG A 244 -21.33 -16.12 -3.97
C ARG A 244 -20.77 -15.35 -5.17
N ALA A 245 -20.79 -14.02 -5.11
CA ALA A 245 -20.18 -13.19 -6.14
C ALA A 245 -18.66 -13.44 -6.25
N GLY A 246 -17.98 -13.55 -5.11
CA GLY A 246 -16.56 -13.87 -5.03
C GLY A 246 -16.22 -15.24 -5.61
N GLN A 247 -17.04 -16.26 -5.36
CA GLN A 247 -16.89 -17.61 -5.90
C GLN A 247 -17.04 -17.61 -7.43
N ALA A 248 -18.09 -16.97 -7.94
CA ALA A 248 -18.32 -16.82 -9.38
C ALA A 248 -17.17 -16.06 -10.07
N PHE A 249 -16.76 -14.93 -9.49
CA PHE A 249 -15.65 -14.13 -10.01
C PHE A 249 -14.32 -14.87 -9.97
N SER A 250 -14.00 -15.57 -8.88
CA SER A 250 -12.76 -16.35 -8.74
C SER A 250 -12.65 -17.45 -9.81
N ALA A 251 -13.74 -18.16 -10.07
CA ALA A 251 -13.81 -19.16 -11.14
C ALA A 251 -13.63 -18.52 -12.53
N ALA A 252 -14.32 -17.42 -12.81
CA ALA A 252 -14.20 -16.68 -14.07
C ALA A 252 -12.78 -16.14 -14.28
N TYR A 253 -12.15 -15.59 -13.23
CA TYR A 253 -10.81 -15.04 -13.29
C TYR A 253 -9.75 -16.13 -13.51
N THR A 254 -9.90 -17.29 -12.86
CA THR A 254 -9.03 -18.44 -13.11
C THR A 254 -9.15 -18.93 -14.55
N HIS A 255 -10.36 -18.95 -15.11
CA HIS A 255 -10.56 -19.28 -16.53
C HIS A 255 -9.92 -18.24 -17.46
N ALA A 256 -10.11 -16.94 -17.19
CA ALA A 256 -9.54 -15.85 -17.97
C ALA A 256 -8.00 -15.88 -17.97
N LYS A 257 -7.37 -16.11 -16.81
CA LYS A 257 -5.91 -16.28 -16.71
C LYS A 257 -5.41 -17.46 -17.53
N ARG A 258 -6.07 -18.61 -17.45
CA ARG A 258 -5.74 -19.80 -18.26
C ARG A 258 -5.88 -19.54 -19.75
N ALA A 259 -6.96 -18.91 -20.18
CA ALA A 259 -7.20 -18.58 -21.60
C ALA A 259 -6.16 -17.59 -22.15
N ALA A 260 -5.71 -16.64 -21.32
CA ALA A 260 -4.66 -15.68 -21.68
C ALA A 260 -3.24 -16.24 -21.54
N GLY A 261 -3.06 -17.43 -20.94
CA GLY A 261 -1.74 -18.01 -20.69
C GLY A 261 -0.91 -17.18 -19.71
N VAL A 262 -1.53 -16.62 -18.67
CA VAL A 262 -0.86 -15.77 -17.69
C VAL A 262 -0.95 -16.30 -16.26
N ALA A 263 0.00 -15.90 -15.41
CA ALA A 263 0.05 -16.25 -14.01
C ALA A 263 0.35 -15.00 -13.16
N ASP A 264 -0.40 -14.76 -12.10
CA ASP A 264 -0.06 -13.71 -11.14
C ASP A 264 0.96 -14.21 -10.10
N PHE A 265 1.48 -13.33 -9.24
CA PHE A 265 2.46 -13.74 -8.22
C PHE A 265 1.94 -14.77 -7.22
N ASN A 266 0.65 -14.74 -6.89
CA ASN A 266 0.07 -15.73 -5.97
C ASN A 266 0.00 -17.10 -6.65
N ASP A 267 -0.35 -17.14 -7.94
CA ASP A 267 -0.32 -18.38 -8.74
C ASP A 267 1.08 -19.00 -8.74
N LEU A 268 2.14 -18.20 -8.95
CA LEU A 268 3.51 -18.72 -8.97
C LEU A 268 3.87 -19.45 -7.68
N ILE A 269 3.52 -18.86 -6.53
CA ILE A 269 3.77 -19.46 -5.22
C ILE A 269 2.90 -20.70 -5.01
N GLU A 270 1.59 -20.60 -5.23
CA GLU A 270 0.66 -21.69 -4.94
C GLU A 270 0.87 -22.90 -5.88
N TRP A 271 1.08 -22.67 -7.17
CA TRP A 271 1.35 -23.75 -8.13
C TRP A 271 2.68 -24.44 -7.84
N THR A 272 3.71 -23.68 -7.45
CA THR A 272 5.00 -24.25 -7.03
C THR A 272 4.85 -25.09 -5.76
N ARG A 273 4.13 -24.58 -4.76
CA ARG A 273 3.83 -25.29 -3.51
C ARG A 273 3.10 -26.61 -3.79
N ARG A 274 2.08 -26.57 -4.67
CA ARG A 274 1.32 -27.74 -5.12
C ARG A 274 2.20 -28.75 -5.86
N LEU A 275 3.02 -28.30 -6.81
CA LEU A 275 3.93 -29.14 -7.59
C LEU A 275 4.92 -29.89 -6.68
N LEU A 276 5.56 -29.18 -5.74
CA LEU A 276 6.52 -29.78 -4.81
C LEU A 276 5.87 -30.70 -3.77
N GLY A 277 4.58 -30.47 -3.46
CA GLY A 277 3.80 -31.28 -2.53
C GLY A 277 3.15 -32.53 -3.15
N GLN A 278 3.13 -32.64 -4.48
CA GLN A 278 2.43 -33.72 -5.18
C GLN A 278 3.18 -35.06 -5.04
N SER A 279 2.47 -36.11 -4.62
CA SER A 279 3.06 -37.46 -4.50
C SER A 279 3.59 -37.99 -5.83
N GLY A 280 4.77 -38.62 -5.81
CA GLY A 280 5.46 -39.12 -7.00
C GLY A 280 6.15 -38.03 -7.81
N MET A 281 5.39 -37.12 -8.44
CA MET A 281 5.98 -36.09 -9.31
C MET A 281 6.78 -35.05 -8.53
N GLY A 282 6.29 -34.58 -7.39
CA GLY A 282 7.00 -33.65 -6.52
C GLY A 282 8.29 -34.24 -5.96
N GLU A 283 8.34 -35.54 -5.69
CA GLU A 283 9.57 -36.26 -5.32
C GLU A 283 10.59 -36.26 -6.47
N TRP A 284 10.14 -36.51 -7.70
CA TRP A 284 11.01 -36.47 -8.87
C TRP A 284 11.56 -35.08 -9.16
N VAL A 285 10.72 -34.03 -9.05
CA VAL A 285 11.16 -32.63 -9.19
C VAL A 285 12.17 -32.28 -8.10
N ARG A 286 11.90 -32.62 -6.84
CA ARG A 286 12.84 -32.40 -5.72
C ARG A 286 14.16 -33.13 -5.94
N TYR A 287 14.13 -34.39 -6.39
CA TYR A 287 15.34 -35.14 -6.75
C TYR A 287 16.18 -34.45 -7.85
N LYS A 288 15.53 -33.86 -8.86
CA LYS A 288 16.22 -33.11 -9.92
C LYS A 288 16.87 -31.84 -9.39
N LEU A 289 16.18 -31.13 -8.50
CA LEU A 289 16.70 -29.91 -7.85
C LEU A 289 17.83 -30.23 -6.88
N ASP A 290 17.69 -31.30 -6.10
CA ASP A 290 18.66 -31.78 -5.12
C ASP A 290 20.03 -32.08 -5.77
N ARG A 291 20.03 -32.55 -7.02
CA ARG A 291 21.27 -32.75 -7.79
C ARG A 291 22.01 -31.46 -8.12
N GLN A 292 21.35 -30.31 -8.13
CA GLN A 292 21.89 -29.02 -8.56
C GLN A 292 22.13 -28.05 -7.40
N VAL A 293 21.50 -28.25 -6.25
CA VAL A 293 21.52 -27.29 -5.13
C VAL A 293 22.04 -27.99 -3.89
N ASP A 294 23.27 -27.64 -3.50
CA ASP A 294 23.88 -28.13 -2.26
C ASP A 294 23.65 -27.15 -1.08
N HIS A 295 23.49 -25.85 -1.38
CA HIS A 295 23.37 -24.80 -0.37
C HIS A 295 22.18 -23.91 -0.65
N VAL A 296 21.31 -23.74 0.35
CA VAL A 296 20.16 -22.82 0.31
C VAL A 296 20.42 -21.66 1.28
N LEU A 297 20.43 -20.45 0.74
CA LEU A 297 20.59 -19.22 1.50
C LEU A 297 19.28 -18.43 1.42
N VAL A 298 18.68 -18.13 2.57
CA VAL A 298 17.46 -17.33 2.70
C VAL A 298 17.82 -16.03 3.39
N ASP A 299 17.81 -14.94 2.62
CA ASP A 299 17.95 -13.58 3.15
C ASP A 299 16.58 -12.97 3.42
N GLU A 300 16.51 -11.97 4.32
CA GLU A 300 15.27 -11.33 4.75
C GLU A 300 14.19 -12.36 5.16
N ALA A 301 14.60 -13.43 5.86
CA ALA A 301 13.74 -14.57 6.19
C ALA A 301 12.50 -14.18 7.02
N GLN A 302 12.51 -13.03 7.69
CA GLN A 302 11.35 -12.47 8.40
C GLN A 302 10.21 -12.01 7.48
N ASP A 303 10.48 -11.76 6.19
CA ASP A 303 9.50 -11.36 5.18
C ASP A 303 8.95 -12.56 4.39
N THR A 304 9.26 -13.79 4.81
CA THR A 304 8.78 -14.99 4.13
C THR A 304 7.42 -15.39 4.69
N ASN A 305 6.41 -15.51 3.82
CA ASN A 305 5.06 -15.93 4.22
C ASN A 305 4.96 -17.46 4.38
N ALA A 306 3.83 -17.96 4.89
CA ALA A 306 3.66 -19.39 5.19
C ALA A 306 3.79 -20.30 3.95
N ALA A 307 3.25 -19.88 2.79
CA ALA A 307 3.32 -20.66 1.56
C ALA A 307 4.76 -20.72 1.00
N GLN A 308 5.50 -19.62 1.09
CA GLN A 308 6.91 -19.55 0.71
C GLN A 308 7.78 -20.40 1.65
N TRP A 309 7.52 -20.38 2.96
CA TRP A 309 8.18 -21.27 3.91
C TRP A 309 7.93 -22.74 3.56
N GLU A 310 6.71 -23.12 3.19
CA GLU A 310 6.43 -24.49 2.77
C GLU A 310 7.25 -24.88 1.54
N ILE A 311 7.42 -23.99 0.55
CA ILE A 311 8.32 -24.23 -0.60
C ILE A 311 9.75 -24.49 -0.12
N ILE A 312 10.30 -23.61 0.73
CA ILE A 312 11.66 -23.76 1.26
C ILE A 312 11.80 -25.09 2.01
N GLU A 313 10.83 -25.43 2.86
CA GLU A 313 10.82 -26.67 3.61
C GLU A 313 10.84 -27.91 2.71
N ARG A 314 10.07 -27.91 1.62
CA ARG A 314 10.04 -29.02 0.65
C ARG A 314 11.35 -29.16 -0.10
N LEU A 315 12.07 -28.06 -0.35
CA LEU A 315 13.36 -28.08 -1.03
C LEU A 315 14.47 -28.66 -0.15
N VAL A 316 14.43 -28.39 1.16
CA VAL A 316 15.47 -28.81 2.11
C VAL A 316 15.09 -30.06 2.91
N GLU A 317 13.93 -30.67 2.67
CA GLU A 317 13.42 -31.82 3.42
C GLU A 317 14.44 -32.96 3.47
N GLU A 318 15.04 -33.30 2.32
CA GLU A 318 16.05 -34.36 2.19
C GLU A 318 17.41 -34.00 2.81
N TYR A 319 17.63 -32.76 3.21
CA TYR A 319 18.87 -32.40 3.92
C TYR A 319 18.85 -32.96 5.34
N PHE A 320 17.67 -33.34 5.83
CA PHE A 320 17.44 -33.84 7.18
C PHE A 320 17.13 -35.35 7.26
N SER A 321 17.17 -36.08 6.14
CA SER A 321 16.82 -37.52 6.05
C SER A 321 18.02 -38.48 6.11
N GLY A 322 19.26 -37.96 6.15
CA GLY A 322 20.49 -38.76 6.20
C GLY A 322 21.00 -39.14 4.80
N SER A 323 22.27 -38.86 4.51
CA SER A 323 22.89 -39.11 3.20
C SER A 323 23.20 -40.60 2.99
N SER A 324 22.94 -41.13 1.78
CA SER A 324 23.47 -42.43 1.34
C SER A 324 25.00 -42.45 1.40
N GLU A 325 25.63 -43.60 1.69
CA GLU A 325 27.10 -43.80 1.77
C GLU A 325 27.90 -43.31 0.54
N THR A 326 27.23 -43.03 -0.58
CA THR A 326 27.82 -42.56 -1.84
C THR A 326 27.79 -41.05 -2.03
N ASP A 327 27.08 -40.28 -1.19
CA ASP A 327 26.98 -38.83 -1.34
C ASP A 327 28.02 -38.12 -0.45
N GLN A 328 29.10 -37.63 -1.07
CA GLN A 328 30.15 -36.83 -0.39
C GLN A 328 29.80 -35.34 -0.27
N ARG A 329 28.57 -34.94 -0.63
CA ARG A 329 28.14 -33.55 -0.69
C ARG A 329 27.76 -33.03 0.70
N VAL A 330 28.27 -31.85 1.05
CA VAL A 330 27.89 -31.13 2.26
C VAL A 330 26.70 -30.24 1.93
N ARG A 331 25.54 -30.51 2.53
CA ARG A 331 24.32 -29.73 2.30
C ARG A 331 24.06 -28.78 3.46
N THR A 332 23.71 -27.52 3.18
CA THR A 332 23.47 -26.53 4.24
C THR A 332 22.28 -25.61 3.96
N LEU A 333 21.54 -25.30 5.00
CA LEU A 333 20.55 -24.22 5.04
C LEU A 333 21.10 -23.06 5.88
N PHE A 334 21.14 -21.87 5.31
CA PHE A 334 21.55 -20.64 6.00
C PHE A 334 20.43 -19.61 5.90
N MET A 335 19.97 -19.11 7.04
CA MET A 335 18.88 -18.14 7.12
C MET A 335 19.35 -16.91 7.87
N VAL A 336 19.10 -15.73 7.31
CA VAL A 336 19.37 -14.42 7.94
C VAL A 336 18.10 -13.61 7.93
N GLY A 337 17.83 -12.93 9.03
CA GLY A 337 16.69 -12.04 9.15
C GLY A 337 16.68 -11.29 10.48
N ASP A 338 15.91 -10.22 10.51
CA ASP A 338 15.67 -9.42 11.71
C ASP A 338 14.18 -9.25 11.95
N PHE A 339 13.66 -9.88 13.00
CA PHE A 339 12.26 -9.80 13.40
C PHE A 339 11.76 -8.34 13.53
N LYS A 340 12.63 -7.43 13.98
CA LYS A 340 12.29 -6.00 14.15
C LYS A 340 12.03 -5.29 12.82
N GLN A 341 12.39 -5.91 11.69
CA GLN A 341 12.26 -5.39 10.33
C GLN A 341 11.18 -6.11 9.49
N ALA A 342 10.35 -6.94 10.11
CA ALA A 342 9.20 -7.56 9.44
C ALA A 342 8.06 -6.54 9.27
N ILE A 343 7.96 -5.97 8.06
CA ILE A 343 7.07 -4.83 7.73
C ILE A 343 6.24 -5.06 6.44
N TYR A 344 6.06 -6.33 6.04
CA TYR A 344 5.26 -6.69 4.87
C TYR A 344 4.02 -7.50 5.27
N GLY A 345 3.39 -7.16 6.40
CA GLY A 345 2.20 -7.86 6.91
C GLY A 345 1.05 -7.91 5.89
N PHE A 346 0.92 -6.86 5.08
CA PHE A 346 -0.04 -6.80 3.98
C PHE A 346 0.18 -7.82 2.86
N GLN A 347 1.39 -8.41 2.74
CA GLN A 347 1.71 -9.52 1.84
C GLN A 347 1.53 -10.89 2.51
N GLY A 348 0.98 -10.92 3.72
CA GLY A 348 0.76 -12.15 4.50
C GLY A 348 1.99 -12.65 5.25
N THR A 349 3.05 -11.83 5.37
CA THR A 349 4.20 -12.16 6.21
C THR A 349 3.82 -12.00 7.68
N ASP A 350 4.20 -12.95 8.52
CA ASP A 350 3.98 -12.86 9.96
C ASP A 350 5.31 -13.13 10.66
N PRO A 351 5.80 -12.20 11.51
CA PRO A 351 7.03 -12.40 12.29
C PRO A 351 7.03 -13.72 13.09
N GLY A 352 5.86 -14.19 13.52
CA GLY A 352 5.69 -15.48 14.17
C GLY A 352 6.16 -16.66 13.32
N ARG A 353 5.96 -16.61 11.99
CA ARG A 353 6.35 -17.68 11.06
C ARG A 353 7.85 -17.86 10.97
N PHE A 354 8.61 -16.76 11.00
CA PHE A 354 10.07 -16.82 11.04
C PHE A 354 10.55 -17.53 12.32
N ARG A 355 9.92 -17.23 13.46
CA ARG A 355 10.21 -17.92 14.73
C ARG A 355 9.85 -19.41 14.66
N GLU A 356 8.66 -19.73 14.15
CA GLU A 356 8.20 -21.13 13.96
C GLU A 356 9.16 -21.92 13.07
N ALA A 357 9.55 -21.37 11.92
CA ALA A 357 10.48 -22.00 10.98
C ALA A 357 11.84 -22.26 11.64
N ARG A 358 12.39 -21.26 12.36
CA ARG A 358 13.65 -21.39 13.10
C ARG A 358 13.61 -22.52 14.13
N GLU A 359 12.59 -22.57 14.97
CA GLU A 359 12.47 -23.63 15.99
C GLU A 359 12.24 -25.01 15.35
N LYS A 360 11.49 -25.08 14.25
CA LYS A 360 11.27 -26.32 13.50
C LYS A 360 12.56 -26.88 12.90
N PHE A 361 13.37 -26.06 12.24
CA PHE A 361 14.66 -26.51 11.68
C PHE A 361 15.68 -26.85 12.79
N LYS A 362 15.66 -26.13 13.91
CA LYS A 362 16.46 -26.45 15.09
C LYS A 362 16.09 -27.82 15.67
N ALA A 363 14.79 -28.11 15.78
CA ALA A 363 14.30 -29.42 16.23
C ALA A 363 14.71 -30.56 15.27
N ARG A 364 14.60 -30.35 13.95
CA ARG A 364 15.05 -31.33 12.93
C ARG A 364 16.56 -31.59 13.02
N ALA A 365 17.38 -30.54 13.15
CA ALA A 365 18.83 -30.69 13.31
C ALA A 365 19.20 -31.45 14.59
N ALA A 366 18.47 -31.22 15.69
CA ALA A 366 18.67 -31.95 16.94
C ALA A 366 18.35 -33.46 16.79
N GLN A 367 17.26 -33.81 16.09
CA GLN A 367 16.88 -35.20 15.84
C GLN A 367 17.95 -35.99 15.08
N MET A 368 18.63 -35.35 14.11
CA MET A 368 19.75 -35.98 13.39
C MET A 368 20.98 -36.21 14.26
N SER A 369 21.14 -35.41 15.32
CA SER A 369 22.27 -35.51 16.25
C SER A 369 22.05 -36.58 17.32
N THR A 370 20.79 -36.97 17.57
CA THR A 370 20.39 -37.94 18.61
C THR A 370 19.98 -39.31 18.06
N GLY A 371 19.93 -39.50 16.74
CA GLY A 371 19.56 -40.76 16.11
C GLY A 371 20.60 -41.85 16.34
N ASP A 372 20.22 -42.91 17.04
CA ASP A 372 21.02 -44.10 17.40
C ASP A 372 21.24 -45.05 16.20
N ASP A 373 21.23 -44.53 14.97
CA ASP A 373 21.45 -45.32 13.78
C ASP A 373 22.96 -45.57 13.59
N LEU A 374 23.33 -46.84 13.43
CA LEU A 374 24.70 -47.33 13.21
C LEU A 374 25.48 -46.63 12.06
N PHE A 375 24.77 -45.86 11.23
CA PHE A 375 25.28 -45.06 10.11
C PHE A 375 25.73 -43.64 10.47
N SER A 376 25.38 -43.11 11.66
CA SER A 376 25.70 -41.73 12.07
C SER A 376 27.18 -41.51 12.48
N TYR A 377 27.97 -42.59 12.59
CA TYR A 377 29.33 -42.54 13.11
C TYR A 377 30.42 -42.01 12.15
N ARG A 378 30.12 -41.68 10.87
CA ARG A 378 31.16 -41.26 9.91
C ARG A 378 30.95 -39.94 9.18
N GLN A 379 29.75 -39.35 9.21
CA GLN A 379 29.52 -37.96 8.80
C GLN A 379 28.70 -37.30 9.91
N GLY A 380 29.38 -36.68 10.88
CA GLY A 380 28.71 -36.06 12.03
C GLY A 380 27.69 -35.03 11.58
N ALA A 381 26.47 -35.12 12.08
CA ALA A 381 25.46 -34.08 11.94
C ALA A 381 26.10 -32.73 12.31
N GLN A 382 26.05 -31.76 11.40
CA GLN A 382 26.62 -30.44 11.69
C GLN A 382 25.78 -29.75 12.75
N GLU A 383 26.45 -29.18 13.75
CA GLU A 383 25.83 -28.41 14.83
C GLU A 383 24.96 -27.28 14.26
N PHE A 384 23.71 -27.18 14.73
CA PHE A 384 22.86 -26.02 14.45
C PHE A 384 23.45 -24.78 15.13
N ARG A 385 23.91 -23.81 14.34
CA ARG A 385 24.52 -22.57 14.84
C ARG A 385 23.52 -21.43 14.87
N ASP A 386 23.16 -21.04 16.08
CA ASP A 386 22.28 -19.91 16.35
C ASP A 386 23.13 -18.67 16.66
N LEU A 387 23.38 -17.85 15.63
CA LEU A 387 24.30 -16.71 15.70
C LEU A 387 23.53 -15.39 15.75
N SER A 388 24.02 -14.44 16.55
CA SER A 388 23.47 -13.08 16.64
C SER A 388 24.55 -12.05 16.33
N ILE A 389 24.18 -11.01 15.57
CA ILE A 389 25.05 -9.88 15.20
C ILE A 389 24.52 -8.63 15.90
N ALA A 390 25.12 -8.27 17.03
CA ALA A 390 24.78 -7.04 17.75
C ALA A 390 25.52 -5.78 17.24
N ALA A 391 26.56 -5.97 16.41
CA ALA A 391 27.37 -4.89 15.88
C ALA A 391 26.73 -4.31 14.61
N SER A 392 26.42 -3.01 14.63
CA SER A 392 25.99 -2.25 13.45
C SER A 392 27.21 -1.60 12.79
N PHE A 393 27.41 -1.89 11.51
CA PHE A 393 28.43 -1.25 10.67
C PHE A 393 27.89 -0.03 9.91
N ARG A 394 26.57 0.23 10.02
CA ARG A 394 25.85 1.23 9.25
C ARG A 394 25.75 2.57 9.98
N SER A 395 25.17 2.52 11.19
CA SER A 395 24.71 3.70 11.92
C SER A 395 25.68 4.12 13.02
N ALA A 396 25.79 5.44 13.22
CA ALA A 396 26.48 6.02 14.36
C ALA A 396 25.74 5.69 15.68
N GLN A 397 26.48 5.64 16.78
CA GLN A 397 25.95 5.24 18.08
C GLN A 397 24.73 6.09 18.52
N PRO A 398 24.68 7.43 18.33
CA PRO A 398 23.52 8.22 18.75
C PRO A 398 22.19 7.83 18.09
N VAL A 399 22.23 7.36 16.84
CA VAL A 399 21.03 6.85 16.16
C VAL A 399 20.57 5.57 16.83
N LEU A 400 21.51 4.67 17.14
CA LEU A 400 21.24 3.39 17.78
C LEU A 400 20.74 3.56 19.22
N ASP A 401 21.29 4.51 19.97
CA ASP A 401 20.86 4.81 21.34
C ASP A 401 19.39 5.26 21.37
N VAL A 402 18.98 6.14 20.44
CA VAL A 402 17.57 6.56 20.32
C VAL A 402 16.68 5.39 19.89
N VAL A 403 17.15 4.53 18.98
CA VAL A 403 16.42 3.31 18.59
C VAL A 403 16.17 2.40 19.81
N ASP A 404 17.20 2.16 20.63
CA ASP A 404 17.09 1.35 21.84
C ASP A 404 16.15 2.00 22.87
N ALA A 405 16.27 3.32 23.10
CA ALA A 405 15.39 4.06 23.99
C ALA A 405 13.92 4.06 23.51
N VAL A 406 13.67 4.06 22.20
CA VAL A 406 12.32 3.90 21.65
C VAL A 406 11.77 2.52 22.00
N ILE A 407 12.55 1.44 21.82
CA ILE A 407 12.12 0.06 22.17
C ILE A 407 11.82 -0.04 23.66
N GLU A 408 12.63 0.56 24.52
CA GLU A 408 12.40 0.62 25.96
C GLU A 408 11.12 1.39 26.32
N THR A 409 10.89 2.53 25.66
CA THR A 409 9.73 3.41 25.91
C THR A 409 8.40 2.76 25.55
N VAL A 410 8.34 2.08 24.39
CA VAL A 410 7.10 1.41 23.93
C VAL A 410 6.94 0.00 24.52
N GLY A 411 8.04 -0.58 25.00
CA GLY A 411 8.10 -1.96 25.47
C GLY A 411 8.28 -2.98 24.33
N PRO A 412 9.04 -4.07 24.56
CA PRO A 412 9.38 -5.05 23.52
C PRO A 412 8.14 -5.74 22.90
N ALA A 413 7.11 -5.99 23.72
CA ALA A 413 5.87 -6.60 23.26
C ALA A 413 5.14 -5.75 22.20
N ALA A 414 5.30 -4.43 22.22
CA ALA A 414 4.70 -3.54 21.22
C ALA A 414 5.36 -3.67 19.84
N LEU A 415 6.54 -4.30 19.73
CA LEU A 415 7.15 -4.71 18.46
C LEU A 415 7.00 -6.22 18.18
N ALA A 416 6.18 -6.93 18.97
CA ALA A 416 6.03 -8.39 18.99
C ALA A 416 7.28 -9.17 19.46
N LEU A 417 8.14 -8.56 20.27
CA LEU A 417 9.34 -9.19 20.83
C LEU A 417 9.02 -9.88 22.17
N ASP A 418 9.65 -11.04 22.41
CA ASP A 418 9.47 -11.85 23.63
C ASP A 418 10.19 -11.26 24.86
N GLY A 419 11.10 -10.32 24.63
CA GLY A 419 11.89 -9.66 25.68
C GLY A 419 12.73 -8.53 25.10
N MET A 420 13.49 -7.84 25.96
CA MET A 420 14.38 -6.77 25.54
C MET A 420 15.51 -7.32 24.66
N PRO A 421 15.69 -6.79 23.43
CA PRO A 421 16.81 -7.19 22.59
C PRO A 421 18.14 -6.70 23.20
N PRO A 422 19.27 -7.34 22.88
CA PRO A 422 20.58 -6.80 23.21
C PRO A 422 20.76 -5.39 22.63
N PRO A 423 21.43 -4.47 23.35
CA PRO A 423 21.61 -3.10 22.88
C PRO A 423 22.45 -3.07 21.61
N HIS A 424 22.07 -2.19 20.68
CA HIS A 424 22.77 -2.04 19.41
C HIS A 424 24.12 -1.35 19.64
N ARG A 425 25.18 -1.90 19.04
CA ARG A 425 26.54 -1.35 19.19
C ARG A 425 27.08 -0.93 17.84
N ALA A 426 27.38 0.35 17.67
CA ALA A 426 28.11 0.81 16.50
C ALA A 426 29.51 0.18 16.47
N HIS A 427 29.93 -0.33 15.33
CA HIS A 427 31.30 -0.82 15.11
C HIS A 427 32.30 0.34 15.24
N HIS A 428 31.95 1.49 14.66
CA HIS A 428 32.72 2.74 14.75
C HIS A 428 32.14 3.64 15.84
N ARG A 429 32.43 3.32 17.11
CA ARG A 429 31.84 4.04 18.27
C ARG A 429 32.12 5.53 18.31
N ASP A 430 33.31 5.93 17.83
CA ASP A 430 33.75 7.33 17.86
C ASP A 430 33.23 8.15 16.67
N ARG A 431 32.49 7.52 15.75
CA ARG A 431 31.92 8.21 14.59
C ARG A 431 30.85 9.20 15.07
N PRO A 432 30.97 10.50 14.78
CA PRO A 432 29.99 11.48 15.20
C PRO A 432 28.65 11.21 14.50
N GLY A 433 27.57 11.42 15.24
CA GLY A 433 26.21 11.25 14.75
C GLY A 433 25.22 12.07 15.57
N SER A 434 24.01 12.23 15.04
CA SER A 434 22.97 12.96 15.75
C SER A 434 21.55 12.59 15.35
N VAL A 435 20.64 12.67 16.31
CA VAL A 435 19.19 12.63 16.12
C VAL A 435 18.62 14.00 16.46
N GLU A 436 17.82 14.56 15.57
CA GLU A 436 17.17 15.85 15.71
C GLU A 436 15.65 15.69 15.62
N LEU A 437 14.95 16.13 16.66
CA LEU A 437 13.51 16.25 16.65
C LEU A 437 13.16 17.70 16.36
N TRP A 438 12.42 17.96 15.27
CA TRP A 438 11.94 19.30 14.95
C TRP A 438 10.56 19.53 15.55
N HIS A 439 10.24 20.77 15.90
CA HIS A 439 8.87 21.12 16.27
C HIS A 439 7.92 20.80 15.11
N PRO A 440 6.73 20.22 15.38
CA PRO A 440 5.71 20.04 14.37
C PRO A 440 5.39 21.37 13.67
N PHE A 441 5.46 21.37 12.34
CA PHE A 441 5.29 22.58 11.55
C PHE A 441 3.86 23.11 11.70
N ALA A 442 3.72 24.32 12.23
CA ALA A 442 2.45 25.01 12.39
C ALA A 442 2.34 26.14 11.38
N VAL A 443 1.15 26.30 10.78
CA VAL A 443 0.81 27.49 10.00
C VAL A 443 0.07 28.44 10.93
N GLU A 444 0.57 29.67 11.05
CA GLU A 444 -0.19 30.76 11.67
C GLU A 444 -1.47 30.97 10.85
N ALA A 445 -2.62 30.79 11.49
CA ALA A 445 -3.91 30.97 10.82
C ALA A 445 -4.09 32.43 10.44
N SER A 446 -4.31 32.71 9.15
CA SER A 446 -4.79 34.02 8.73
C SER A 446 -6.30 34.06 8.91
N PRO A 447 -6.90 35.18 9.40
CA PRO A 447 -8.34 35.31 9.50
C PRO A 447 -9.09 35.22 8.16
N ASP A 448 -8.38 35.32 7.02
CA ASP A 448 -8.93 35.12 5.67
C ASP A 448 -8.99 33.65 5.22
N ASP A 449 -8.52 32.70 6.04
CA ASP A 449 -8.52 31.27 5.69
C ASP A 449 -9.89 30.58 5.89
N SER A 450 -10.97 31.35 6.12
CA SER A 450 -12.29 30.79 6.46
C SER A 450 -13.21 30.45 5.28
N ASP A 451 -12.86 30.77 4.03
CA ASP A 451 -13.71 30.49 2.87
C ASP A 451 -12.89 30.26 1.58
N GLU A 452 -12.11 29.18 1.51
CA GLU A 452 -11.75 28.60 0.20
C GLU A 452 -12.55 27.32 -0.01
N GLY A 453 -13.48 27.38 -0.96
CA GLY A 453 -14.49 26.38 -1.25
C GLY A 453 -13.95 24.98 -1.54
N GLU A 454 -14.87 24.02 -1.50
CA GLU A 454 -14.68 22.57 -1.62
C GLU A 454 -14.01 22.08 -2.94
N GLU A 455 -13.38 22.96 -3.73
CA GLU A 455 -12.78 22.67 -5.04
C GLU A 455 -11.27 23.01 -5.17
N ARG A 456 -10.51 23.10 -4.06
CA ARG A 456 -9.04 23.03 -4.11
C ARG A 456 -8.47 21.88 -3.28
N TRP A 457 -8.09 20.84 -4.02
CA TRP A 457 -7.60 19.51 -3.60
C TRP A 457 -6.24 19.47 -2.87
N ILE A 458 -5.76 20.56 -2.24
CA ILE A 458 -4.46 20.54 -1.51
C ILE A 458 -4.56 21.35 -0.22
N SER A 459 -4.31 20.71 0.93
CA SER A 459 -4.19 21.38 2.23
C SER A 459 -3.04 22.40 2.21
N LEU A 460 -3.38 23.69 2.38
CA LEU A 460 -2.42 24.81 2.46
C LEU A 460 -1.27 24.52 3.46
N ARG A 461 -1.56 23.77 4.52
CA ARG A 461 -0.59 23.38 5.55
C ARG A 461 0.49 22.46 5.01
N ASP A 462 0.10 21.42 4.28
CA ASP A 462 1.03 20.43 3.73
C ASP A 462 1.91 21.07 2.65
N ARG A 463 1.34 21.99 1.87
CA ARG A 463 2.10 22.79 0.90
C ARG A 463 3.16 23.68 1.58
N ARG A 464 2.78 24.46 2.59
CA ARG A 464 3.73 25.33 3.32
C ARG A 464 4.80 24.52 4.06
N TYR A 465 4.45 23.36 4.59
CA TYR A 465 5.42 22.45 5.19
C TYR A 465 6.41 21.90 4.17
N ALA A 466 5.93 21.43 3.01
CA ALA A 466 6.79 20.95 1.93
C ALA A 466 7.75 22.05 1.42
N GLU A 467 7.27 23.30 1.32
CA GLU A 467 8.10 24.48 1.01
C GLU A 467 9.20 24.68 2.06
N ALA A 468 8.84 24.72 3.35
CA ALA A 468 9.80 24.89 4.44
C ALA A 468 10.82 23.76 4.53
N LEU A 469 10.39 22.51 4.30
CA LEU A 469 11.28 21.35 4.28
C LEU A 469 12.27 21.42 3.10
N ALA A 470 11.80 21.77 1.91
CA ALA A 470 12.65 21.94 0.73
C ALA A 470 13.70 23.04 0.93
N ASP A 471 13.31 24.19 1.50
CA ASP A 471 14.23 25.26 1.84
C ASP A 471 15.29 24.82 2.85
N ARG A 472 14.89 24.02 3.84
CA ARG A 472 15.81 23.50 4.84
C ARG A 472 16.80 22.50 4.24
N ILE A 473 16.34 21.64 3.34
CA ILE A 473 17.22 20.72 2.60
C ILE A 473 18.20 21.49 1.72
N ARG A 474 17.74 22.51 1.00
CA ARG A 474 18.60 23.41 0.22
C ARG A 474 19.67 24.06 1.10
N GLN A 475 19.30 24.59 2.27
CA GLN A 475 20.26 25.16 3.21
C GLN A 475 21.30 24.14 3.69
N MET A 476 20.89 22.90 4.00
CA MET A 476 21.84 21.84 4.39
C MET A 476 22.84 21.53 3.27
N LEU A 477 22.39 21.52 2.02
CA LEU A 477 23.25 21.33 0.84
C LEU A 477 24.18 22.53 0.58
N GLU A 478 23.74 23.75 0.88
CA GLU A 478 24.59 24.96 0.82
C GLU A 478 25.65 24.99 1.92
N GLU A 479 25.31 24.56 3.14
CA GLU A 479 26.24 24.41 4.26
C GLU A 479 27.26 23.30 4.03
N ALA A 480 26.88 22.25 3.30
CA ALA A 480 27.69 21.12 2.87
C ALA A 480 28.63 20.56 3.99
N PRO A 481 28.09 20.20 5.17
CA PRO A 481 28.91 19.66 6.25
C PRO A 481 29.62 18.37 5.81
N VAL A 482 30.83 18.13 6.32
CA VAL A 482 31.53 16.87 6.05
C VAL A 482 30.85 15.76 6.84
N LEU A 483 30.42 14.73 6.13
CA LEU A 483 29.78 13.55 6.69
C LEU A 483 30.86 12.60 7.21
N ALA A 484 30.62 11.99 8.36
CA ALA A 484 31.57 11.05 8.96
C ALA A 484 31.50 9.66 8.34
N SER A 485 30.35 9.30 7.74
CA SER A 485 30.15 8.09 6.96
C SER A 485 30.99 8.03 5.69
N THR A 486 31.00 9.13 4.95
CA THR A 486 31.53 9.19 3.58
C THR A 486 32.81 10.01 3.48
N GLU A 487 33.20 10.69 4.56
CA GLU A 487 34.36 11.59 4.65
C GLU A 487 34.37 12.69 3.58
N ARG A 488 33.20 13.01 3.01
CA ARG A 488 33.01 14.04 1.99
C ARG A 488 31.92 15.03 2.38
N PRO A 489 31.88 16.22 1.76
CA PRO A 489 30.77 17.15 1.93
C PRO A 489 29.44 16.50 1.56
N LEU A 490 28.38 16.85 2.31
CA LEU A 490 27.01 16.45 2.04
C LEU A 490 26.60 16.82 0.60
N GLY A 491 26.16 15.82 -0.16
CA GLY A 491 25.55 15.99 -1.48
C GLY A 491 24.08 15.59 -1.49
N PRO A 492 23.33 15.91 -2.56
CA PRO A 492 21.92 15.53 -2.68
C PRO A 492 21.68 14.02 -2.51
N GLY A 493 22.55 13.19 -3.09
CA GLY A 493 22.46 11.72 -3.02
C GLY A 493 22.58 11.13 -1.60
N ASP A 494 23.00 11.92 -0.62
CA ASP A 494 23.13 11.49 0.78
C ASP A 494 21.86 11.69 1.61
N ILE A 495 20.85 12.35 1.05
CA ILE A 495 19.61 12.69 1.74
C ILE A 495 18.50 11.75 1.28
N LEU A 496 17.91 11.06 2.25
CA LEU A 496 16.73 10.22 2.06
C LEU A 496 15.57 10.77 2.87
N VAL A 497 14.50 11.17 2.19
CA VAL A 497 13.25 11.63 2.82
C VAL A 497 12.27 10.47 2.83
N LEU A 498 11.85 10.08 4.03
CA LEU A 498 10.93 8.98 4.27
C LEU A 498 9.55 9.50 4.68
N VAL A 499 8.54 8.93 4.04
CA VAL A 499 7.12 9.06 4.38
C VAL A 499 6.52 7.66 4.61
N ARG A 500 5.37 7.57 5.27
CA ARG A 500 4.68 6.28 5.49
C ARG A 500 3.94 5.80 4.25
N SER A 501 3.28 6.71 3.55
CA SER A 501 2.47 6.41 2.37
C SER A 501 2.83 7.31 1.20
N ARG A 502 2.56 6.84 -0.03
CA ARG A 502 2.76 7.58 -1.29
C ARG A 502 1.65 8.63 -1.52
N GLY A 503 1.29 9.35 -0.46
CA GLY A 503 0.20 10.32 -0.50
C GLY A 503 0.61 11.67 -1.07
N GLU A 504 -0.33 12.61 -1.10
CA GLU A 504 -0.18 13.98 -1.62
C GLU A 504 1.05 14.70 -1.06
N LEU A 505 1.38 14.50 0.22
CA LEU A 505 2.56 15.10 0.86
C LEU A 505 3.87 14.71 0.18
N ALA A 506 4.03 13.45 -0.24
CA ALA A 506 5.25 12.99 -0.90
C ALA A 506 5.45 13.71 -2.24
N SER A 507 4.39 13.78 -3.05
CA SER A 507 4.38 14.49 -4.33
C SER A 507 4.64 15.99 -4.15
N LEU A 508 4.06 16.60 -3.10
CA LEU A 508 4.33 18.00 -2.75
C LEU A 508 5.80 18.23 -2.38
N ILE A 509 6.41 17.37 -1.56
CA ILE A 509 7.83 17.49 -1.19
C ILE A 509 8.71 17.46 -2.43
N VAL A 510 8.48 16.52 -3.36
CA VAL A 510 9.21 16.45 -4.63
C VAL A 510 9.03 17.71 -5.45
N ALA A 511 7.79 18.18 -5.63
CA ALA A 511 7.51 19.39 -6.38
C ALA A 511 8.21 20.63 -5.78
N ARG A 512 8.29 20.72 -4.45
CA ARG A 512 8.94 21.85 -3.76
C ARG A 512 10.46 21.76 -3.77
N LEU A 513 11.04 20.56 -3.67
CA LEU A 513 12.48 20.36 -3.86
C LEU A 513 12.90 20.76 -5.28
N PHE A 514 12.14 20.35 -6.29
CA PHE A 514 12.38 20.73 -7.67
C PHE A 514 12.28 22.26 -7.85
N ALA A 515 11.23 22.90 -7.31
CA ALA A 515 11.05 24.34 -7.37
C ALA A 515 12.17 25.12 -6.64
N ALA A 516 12.73 24.56 -5.58
CA ALA A 516 13.87 25.11 -4.85
C ALA A 516 15.23 24.87 -5.55
N GLY A 517 15.25 24.20 -6.71
CA GLY A 517 16.47 23.89 -7.46
C GLY A 517 17.30 22.75 -6.84
N VAL A 518 16.72 21.96 -5.95
CA VAL A 518 17.37 20.78 -5.36
C VAL A 518 17.19 19.59 -6.31
N PRO A 519 18.28 18.92 -6.74
CA PRO A 519 18.18 17.69 -7.52
C PRO A 519 17.42 16.63 -6.71
N VAL A 520 16.29 16.17 -7.22
CA VAL A 520 15.40 15.23 -6.52
C VAL A 520 14.98 14.12 -7.47
N ALA A 521 15.15 12.88 -7.02
CA ALA A 521 14.54 11.73 -7.64
C ALA A 521 13.06 11.73 -7.24
N GLY A 522 12.16 11.76 -8.24
CA GLY A 522 10.71 11.73 -8.01
C GLY A 522 10.26 10.52 -7.19
N VAL A 523 9.03 10.57 -6.68
CA VAL A 523 8.44 9.53 -5.81
C VAL A 523 8.23 8.22 -6.58
N ASP A 524 9.26 7.40 -6.80
CA ASP A 524 9.24 6.05 -7.42
C ASP A 524 8.49 5.89 -8.77
N ARG A 525 7.79 6.92 -9.27
CA ARG A 525 6.80 6.91 -10.36
C ARG A 525 6.64 8.33 -10.87
N LEU A 526 7.00 8.58 -12.13
CA LEU A 526 6.65 9.83 -12.80
C LEU A 526 5.18 9.73 -13.20
N HIS A 527 4.29 10.58 -12.65
CA HIS A 527 2.94 10.71 -13.20
C HIS A 527 3.04 11.37 -14.58
N LEU A 528 3.13 10.56 -15.63
CA LEU A 528 3.39 11.03 -17.00
C LEU A 528 2.34 12.01 -17.55
N HIS A 529 1.15 12.09 -16.95
CA HIS A 529 0.09 13.01 -17.36
C HIS A 529 0.28 14.45 -16.85
N GLU A 530 1.14 14.68 -15.87
CA GLU A 530 1.34 16.00 -15.26
C GLU A 530 2.32 16.91 -16.02
N PRO A 531 3.46 16.43 -16.55
CA PRO A 531 4.41 17.29 -17.25
C PRO A 531 3.76 17.99 -18.45
N LEU A 532 3.90 19.32 -18.51
CA LEU A 532 3.34 20.15 -19.59
C LEU A 532 3.76 19.65 -20.98
N ALA A 533 5.00 19.19 -21.13
CA ALA A 533 5.48 18.63 -22.40
C ALA A 533 4.66 17.42 -22.87
N VAL A 534 4.21 16.56 -21.94
CA VAL A 534 3.36 15.42 -22.26
C VAL A 534 1.93 15.89 -22.56
N GLN A 535 1.39 16.83 -21.77
CA GLN A 535 0.07 17.40 -22.03
C GLN A 535 -0.02 18.08 -23.41
N ASP A 536 1.02 18.80 -23.82
CA ASP A 536 1.11 19.45 -25.13
C ASP A 536 1.12 18.42 -26.27
N LEU A 537 1.86 17.31 -26.11
CA LEU A 537 1.88 16.22 -27.09
C LEU A 537 0.56 15.46 -27.13
N LEU A 538 -0.07 15.21 -25.98
CA LEU A 538 -1.39 14.58 -25.91
C LEU A 538 -2.48 15.49 -26.47
N ALA A 539 -2.36 16.82 -26.34
CA ALA A 539 -3.28 17.75 -26.98
C ALA A 539 -3.24 17.61 -28.52
N ALA A 540 -2.07 17.33 -29.10
CA ALA A 540 -1.95 16.99 -30.53
C ALA A 540 -2.66 15.69 -30.89
N VAL A 541 -2.51 14.64 -30.08
CA VAL A 541 -3.21 13.36 -30.28
C VAL A 541 -4.73 13.53 -30.14
N LYS A 542 -5.19 14.23 -29.10
CA LYS A 542 -6.61 14.54 -28.87
C LYS A 542 -7.21 15.33 -30.01
N PHE A 543 -6.49 16.33 -30.52
CA PHE A 543 -6.94 17.11 -31.67
C PHE A 543 -7.14 16.25 -32.92
N VAL A 544 -6.20 15.36 -33.27
CA VAL A 544 -6.37 14.56 -34.49
C VAL A 544 -7.44 13.49 -34.36
N VAL A 545 -7.66 12.96 -33.15
CA VAL A 545 -8.75 12.02 -32.86
C VAL A 545 -10.11 12.73 -32.85
N GLN A 546 -10.18 13.94 -32.28
CA GLN A 546 -11.40 14.73 -32.15
C GLN A 546 -11.18 16.21 -32.54
N PRO A 547 -11.16 16.55 -33.84
CA PRO A 547 -10.80 17.90 -34.31
C PRO A 547 -11.78 19.01 -33.91
N ASN A 548 -12.97 18.64 -33.42
CA ASN A 548 -13.98 19.57 -32.94
C ASN A 548 -13.93 19.78 -31.41
N ASP A 549 -12.98 19.15 -30.70
CA ASP A 549 -12.71 19.50 -29.31
C ASP A 549 -11.92 20.82 -29.25
N ASP A 550 -12.67 21.89 -28.99
CA ASP A 550 -12.13 23.25 -28.94
C ASP A 550 -11.08 23.42 -27.83
N LEU A 551 -11.20 22.70 -26.72
CA LEU A 551 -10.27 22.81 -25.60
C LEU A 551 -8.91 22.21 -25.98
N SER A 552 -8.91 20.99 -26.50
CA SER A 552 -7.68 20.33 -26.93
C SER A 552 -6.97 21.12 -28.03
N LEU A 553 -7.70 21.66 -29.00
CA LEU A 553 -7.13 22.52 -30.03
C LEU A 553 -6.58 23.84 -29.46
N ALA A 554 -7.29 24.50 -28.54
CA ALA A 554 -6.81 25.72 -27.91
C ALA A 554 -5.51 25.48 -27.13
N CYS A 555 -5.43 24.38 -26.36
CA CYS A 555 -4.21 23.98 -25.67
C CYS A 555 -3.04 23.78 -26.64
N LEU A 556 -3.27 23.07 -27.75
CA LEU A 556 -2.25 22.84 -28.77
C LEU A 556 -1.78 24.13 -29.45
N LEU A 557 -2.69 25.07 -29.75
CA LEU A 557 -2.35 26.35 -30.39
C LEU A 557 -1.44 27.21 -29.49
N VAL A 558 -1.69 27.23 -28.18
CA VAL A 558 -0.91 28.02 -27.20
C VAL A 558 0.36 27.27 -26.76
N SER A 559 0.42 25.95 -26.95
CA SER A 559 1.59 25.14 -26.62
C SER A 559 2.85 25.61 -27.38
N PRO A 560 4.06 25.26 -26.90
CA PRO A 560 5.31 25.56 -27.62
C PRO A 560 5.37 24.94 -29.02
N LEU A 561 4.53 23.94 -29.32
CA LEU A 561 4.47 23.30 -30.64
C LEU A 561 3.96 24.26 -31.72
N ILE A 562 3.02 25.16 -31.41
CA ILE A 562 2.50 26.18 -32.35
C ILE A 562 2.93 27.59 -31.93
N GLY A 563 2.88 27.90 -30.64
CA GLY A 563 3.44 29.10 -30.03
C GLY A 563 2.55 30.35 -30.11
N TRP A 564 1.23 30.20 -30.07
CA TRP A 564 0.33 31.37 -30.00
C TRP A 564 0.28 31.96 -28.59
N ASP A 565 0.09 33.27 -28.52
CA ASP A 565 -0.31 33.96 -27.31
C ASP A 565 -1.84 33.99 -27.17
N GLN A 566 -2.31 34.48 -26.03
CA GLN A 566 -3.73 34.54 -25.70
C GLN A 566 -4.49 35.53 -26.60
N ASP A 567 -3.85 36.61 -27.05
CA ASP A 567 -4.48 37.60 -27.92
C ASP A 567 -4.75 37.03 -29.31
N ARG A 568 -3.80 36.27 -29.86
CA ARG A 568 -3.97 35.59 -31.15
C ARG A 568 -5.03 34.49 -31.08
N LEU A 569 -5.05 33.70 -30.00
CA LEU A 569 -6.13 32.73 -29.77
C LEU A 569 -7.49 33.42 -29.67
N ARG A 570 -7.59 34.52 -28.91
CA ARG A 570 -8.81 35.31 -28.78
C ARG A 570 -9.28 35.88 -30.12
N ALA A 571 -8.36 36.36 -30.95
CA ALA A 571 -8.70 36.91 -32.27
C ALA A 571 -9.37 35.87 -33.20
N LEU A 572 -9.03 34.59 -33.04
CA LEU A 572 -9.69 33.50 -33.73
C LEU A 572 -10.97 33.04 -33.02
N ALA A 573 -10.94 32.93 -31.69
CA ALA A 573 -12.00 32.30 -30.91
C ALA A 573 -13.21 33.22 -30.62
N TYR A 574 -12.99 34.53 -30.51
CA TYR A 574 -14.02 35.48 -30.12
C TYR A 574 -15.03 35.72 -31.26
N GLY A 575 -16.32 35.57 -30.95
CA GLY A 575 -17.40 35.79 -31.92
C GLY A 575 -17.61 34.67 -32.95
N ARG A 576 -16.89 33.54 -32.83
CA ARG A 576 -17.06 32.38 -33.71
C ARG A 576 -18.43 31.73 -33.54
N LYS A 577 -18.96 31.14 -34.62
CA LYS A 577 -20.25 30.42 -34.62
C LYS A 577 -20.13 28.89 -34.69
N GLY A 578 -18.93 28.38 -34.95
CA GLY A 578 -18.64 26.94 -35.05
C GLY A 578 -17.39 26.57 -34.25
N SER A 579 -16.91 25.33 -34.38
CA SER A 579 -15.68 24.86 -33.72
C SER A 579 -14.47 25.72 -34.10
N LEU A 580 -13.49 25.76 -33.21
CA LEU A 580 -12.26 26.52 -33.37
C LEU A 580 -11.50 26.06 -34.64
N TRP A 581 -11.51 24.77 -34.94
CA TRP A 581 -10.94 24.23 -36.18
C TRP A 581 -11.66 24.73 -37.43
N ARG A 582 -13.00 24.77 -37.40
CA ARG A 582 -13.80 25.27 -38.53
C ARG A 582 -13.52 26.75 -38.79
N GLU A 583 -13.45 27.56 -37.74
CA GLU A 583 -13.14 28.98 -37.85
C GLU A 583 -11.73 29.19 -38.43
N LEU A 584 -10.76 28.40 -37.96
CA LEU A 584 -9.38 28.45 -38.44
C LEU A 584 -9.29 28.11 -39.95
N ARG A 585 -10.04 27.12 -40.42
CA ARG A 585 -10.14 26.78 -41.85
C ARG A 585 -10.79 27.89 -42.69
N GLN A 586 -11.78 28.59 -42.14
CA GLN A 586 -12.43 29.70 -42.84
C GLN A 586 -11.52 30.93 -42.95
N ARG A 587 -10.66 31.14 -41.96
CA ARG A 587 -9.68 32.24 -41.89
C ARG A 587 -8.26 31.77 -42.19
N VAL A 588 -8.10 30.81 -43.10
CA VAL A 588 -6.81 30.20 -43.43
C VAL A 588 -5.79 31.24 -43.88
N ASP A 589 -6.20 32.30 -44.58
CA ASP A 589 -5.27 33.31 -45.08
C ASP A 589 -4.63 34.15 -43.95
N GLU A 590 -5.31 34.30 -42.81
CA GLU A 590 -4.78 34.99 -41.62
C GLU A 590 -3.94 34.06 -40.73
N PHE A 591 -4.27 32.77 -40.69
CA PHE A 591 -3.67 31.80 -39.76
C PHE A 591 -2.94 30.64 -40.46
N ARG A 592 -2.50 30.85 -41.71
CA ARG A 592 -1.91 29.82 -42.59
C ARG A 592 -0.86 28.93 -41.93
N PRO A 593 0.15 29.45 -41.19
CA PRO A 593 1.16 28.59 -40.58
C PRO A 593 0.60 27.58 -39.58
N ALA A 594 -0.41 27.97 -38.77
CA ALA A 594 -1.05 27.07 -37.82
C ALA A 594 -1.99 26.09 -38.54
N HIS A 595 -2.73 26.57 -39.53
CA HIS A 595 -3.57 25.73 -40.37
C HIS A 595 -2.78 24.59 -41.03
N ASP A 596 -1.64 24.93 -41.64
CA ASP A 596 -0.83 23.97 -42.39
C ASP A 596 -0.20 22.94 -41.45
N ALA A 597 0.28 23.35 -40.27
CA ALA A 597 0.79 22.44 -39.25
C ALA A 597 -0.30 21.46 -38.76
N LEU A 598 -1.49 21.96 -38.43
CA LEU A 598 -2.61 21.14 -37.95
C LEU A 598 -3.16 20.22 -39.05
N SER A 599 -3.21 20.69 -40.29
CA SER A 599 -3.63 19.89 -41.45
C SER A 599 -2.66 18.75 -41.71
N GLU A 600 -1.35 18.98 -41.54
CA GLU A 600 -0.35 17.92 -41.67
C GLU A 600 -0.49 16.87 -40.57
N LEU A 601 -0.76 17.28 -39.32
CA LEU A 601 -1.05 16.35 -38.23
C LEU A 601 -2.25 15.45 -38.55
N LEU A 602 -3.35 16.03 -39.05
CA LEU A 602 -4.52 15.27 -39.48
C LEU A 602 -4.20 14.31 -40.63
N ARG A 603 -3.37 14.74 -41.59
CA ARG A 603 -2.98 13.93 -42.74
C ARG A 603 -2.18 12.69 -42.34
N ILE A 604 -1.30 12.79 -41.34
CA ILE A 604 -0.47 11.65 -40.91
C ILE A 604 -1.19 10.72 -39.94
N ALA A 605 -2.18 11.21 -39.18
CA ALA A 605 -2.82 10.49 -38.08
C ALA A 605 -3.44 9.14 -38.51
N ASP A 606 -4.03 9.06 -39.70
CA ASP A 606 -4.70 7.85 -40.21
C ASP A 606 -3.72 6.75 -40.64
N PHE A 607 -2.44 7.07 -40.85
CA PHE A 607 -1.46 6.19 -41.49
C PHE A 607 -0.23 5.91 -40.62
N THR A 608 -0.33 6.18 -39.32
CA THR A 608 0.81 6.07 -38.40
C THR A 608 0.42 5.37 -37.12
N THR A 609 1.41 4.87 -36.40
CA THR A 609 1.26 4.40 -35.03
C THR A 609 1.52 5.55 -34.04
N PRO A 610 1.07 5.44 -32.77
CA PRO A 610 1.29 6.47 -31.75
C PRO A 610 2.75 6.94 -31.59
N SER A 611 3.71 6.01 -31.53
CA SER A 611 5.15 6.30 -31.41
C SER A 611 5.64 7.07 -32.64
N ARG A 612 5.29 6.61 -33.85
CA ARG A 612 5.65 7.28 -35.11
C ARG A 612 5.01 8.67 -35.24
N PHE A 613 3.77 8.83 -34.78
CA PHE A 613 3.08 10.13 -34.76
C PHE A 613 3.82 11.12 -33.88
N LEU A 614 4.09 10.74 -32.63
CA LEU A 614 4.81 11.56 -31.66
C LEU A 614 6.23 11.87 -32.12
N GLU A 615 6.96 10.89 -32.66
CA GLU A 615 8.31 11.11 -33.18
C GLU A 615 8.32 12.08 -34.37
N THR A 616 7.28 12.05 -35.22
CA THR A 616 7.13 12.99 -36.33
C THR A 616 6.91 14.42 -35.84
N ILE A 617 6.18 14.62 -34.74
CA ILE A 617 6.04 15.93 -34.09
C ILE A 617 7.38 16.39 -33.50
N LEU A 618 8.05 15.48 -32.79
CA LEU A 618 9.25 15.76 -32.00
C LEU A 618 10.47 16.09 -32.85
N THR A 619 10.72 15.29 -33.88
CA THR A 619 11.95 15.34 -34.70
C THR A 619 11.69 15.79 -36.14
N GLY A 620 10.42 15.77 -36.59
CA GLY A 620 10.03 16.19 -37.94
C GLY A 620 9.96 17.71 -38.13
N PRO A 621 9.21 18.19 -39.15
CA PRO A 621 9.18 19.61 -39.54
C PRO A 621 8.77 20.57 -38.42
N MET A 622 7.95 20.11 -37.47
CA MET A 622 7.54 20.92 -36.32
C MET A 622 8.66 21.17 -35.31
N GLN A 623 9.73 20.36 -35.31
CA GLN A 623 10.88 20.48 -34.40
C GLN A 623 10.44 20.53 -32.93
N GLY A 624 9.46 19.69 -32.56
CA GLY A 624 8.80 19.71 -31.25
C GLY A 624 9.78 19.61 -30.08
N ARG A 625 10.81 18.75 -30.17
CA ARG A 625 11.86 18.65 -29.12
C ARG A 625 12.53 19.99 -28.86
N ARG A 626 12.98 20.66 -29.92
CA ARG A 626 13.66 21.96 -29.80
C ARG A 626 12.75 23.01 -29.18
N ARG A 627 11.49 23.08 -29.60
CA ARG A 627 10.51 24.06 -29.10
C ARG A 627 10.17 23.81 -27.63
N LEU A 628 9.84 22.56 -27.27
CA LEU A 628 9.54 22.16 -25.90
C LEU A 628 10.74 22.42 -24.97
N TYR A 629 11.96 22.03 -25.35
CA TYR A 629 13.16 22.27 -24.53
C TYR A 629 13.48 23.76 -24.36
N SER A 630 13.28 24.57 -25.40
CA SER A 630 13.53 26.00 -25.31
C SER A 630 12.60 26.71 -24.31
N ARG A 631 11.37 26.20 -24.14
CA ARG A 631 10.36 26.81 -23.28
C ARG A 631 10.33 26.21 -21.87
N LEU A 632 10.45 24.89 -21.77
CA LEU A 632 10.26 24.11 -20.54
C LEU A 632 11.59 23.66 -19.92
N GLY A 633 12.71 23.86 -20.61
CA GLY A 633 14.03 23.41 -20.17
C GLY A 633 14.30 21.94 -20.46
N MET A 634 15.52 21.50 -20.14
CA MET A 634 15.98 20.12 -20.39
C MET A 634 15.28 19.08 -19.50
N ALA A 635 14.65 19.50 -18.40
CA ALA A 635 13.86 18.62 -17.54
C ALA A 635 12.66 17.96 -18.28
N ALA A 636 12.17 18.58 -19.36
CA ALA A 636 11.12 18.00 -20.20
C ALA A 636 11.57 16.75 -20.98
N ARG A 637 12.89 16.53 -21.13
CA ARG A 637 13.44 15.40 -21.89
C ARG A 637 12.97 14.06 -21.35
N ASP A 638 13.12 13.85 -20.04
CA ASP A 638 12.79 12.58 -19.41
C ASP A 638 11.32 12.22 -19.60
N ALA A 639 10.42 13.21 -19.43
CA ALA A 639 8.98 13.01 -19.63
C ALA A 639 8.61 12.68 -21.08
N ILE A 640 9.29 13.31 -22.05
CA ILE A 640 9.07 13.05 -23.49
C ILE A 640 9.59 11.65 -23.86
N ASP A 641 10.80 11.31 -23.44
CA ASP A 641 11.41 10.01 -23.74
C ASP A 641 10.57 8.87 -23.12
N GLU A 642 9.97 9.11 -21.96
CA GLU A 642 9.10 8.14 -21.32
C GLU A 642 7.70 8.02 -21.97
N LEU A 643 7.11 9.14 -22.43
CA LEU A 643 5.91 9.09 -23.27
C LEU A 643 6.16 8.27 -24.54
N MET A 644 7.35 8.39 -25.13
CA MET A 644 7.76 7.61 -26.30
C MET A 644 7.88 6.11 -25.98
N ASN A 645 8.50 5.76 -24.85
CA ASN A 645 8.56 4.36 -24.38
C ASN A 645 7.15 3.79 -24.16
N SER A 646 6.27 4.57 -23.53
CA SER A 646 4.87 4.18 -23.29
C SER A 646 4.11 3.92 -24.60
N ALA A 647 4.33 4.75 -25.62
CA ALA A 647 3.73 4.56 -26.94
C ALA A 647 4.26 3.27 -27.63
N LEU A 648 5.55 2.98 -27.50
CA LEU A 648 6.15 1.75 -28.03
C LEU A 648 5.66 0.50 -27.29
N GLU A 649 5.48 0.58 -25.97
CA GLU A 649 4.93 -0.52 -25.17
C GLU A 649 3.48 -0.81 -25.55
N PHE A 650 2.66 0.25 -25.68
CA PHE A 650 1.28 0.12 -26.14
C PHE A 650 1.23 -0.58 -27.51
N GLU A 651 2.08 -0.20 -28.46
CA GLU A 651 2.13 -0.81 -29.80
C GLU A 651 2.54 -2.29 -29.79
N ARG A 652 3.28 -2.76 -28.77
CA ARG A 652 3.66 -4.17 -28.63
C ARG A 652 2.52 -5.02 -28.06
N ASN A 653 1.75 -4.44 -27.15
CA ASN A 653 0.77 -5.17 -26.34
C ASN A 653 -0.66 -5.05 -26.88
N GLU A 654 -0.95 -3.99 -27.63
CA GLU A 654 -2.29 -3.62 -28.08
C GLU A 654 -2.34 -3.38 -29.60
N THR A 655 -3.54 -3.32 -30.16
CA THR A 655 -3.70 -2.88 -31.55
C THR A 655 -3.40 -1.38 -31.66
N ALA A 656 -2.35 -1.04 -32.41
CA ALA A 656 -1.91 0.33 -32.60
C ALA A 656 -3.01 1.23 -33.21
N SER A 657 -3.43 2.25 -32.45
CA SER A 657 -4.38 3.28 -32.85
C SER A 657 -4.21 4.49 -31.94
N LEU A 658 -4.31 5.71 -32.47
CA LEU A 658 -4.19 6.94 -31.69
C LEU A 658 -5.34 7.09 -30.66
N ASP A 659 -6.56 6.69 -31.02
CA ASP A 659 -7.72 6.70 -30.11
C ASP A 659 -7.54 5.68 -28.98
N ARG A 660 -7.19 4.44 -29.33
CA ARG A 660 -6.92 3.41 -28.31
C ARG A 660 -5.73 3.78 -27.42
N PHE A 661 -4.68 4.37 -27.98
CA PHE A 661 -3.56 4.89 -27.20
C PHE A 661 -4.01 6.00 -26.26
N LEU A 662 -4.84 6.94 -26.72
CA LEU A 662 -5.34 8.01 -25.87
C LEU A 662 -6.22 7.48 -24.74
N ALA A 663 -7.12 6.53 -25.03
CA ALA A 663 -7.94 5.87 -24.03
C ALA A 663 -7.08 5.05 -23.05
N TRP A 664 -6.09 4.31 -23.56
CA TRP A 664 -5.13 3.56 -22.76
C TRP A 664 -4.30 4.49 -21.88
N PHE A 665 -3.78 5.59 -22.41
CA PHE A 665 -2.96 6.54 -21.68
C PHE A 665 -3.77 7.32 -20.65
N SER A 666 -5.02 7.68 -20.95
CA SER A 666 -5.89 8.46 -20.05
C SER A 666 -6.51 7.64 -18.92
N ARG A 667 -6.66 6.31 -19.11
CA ARG A 667 -7.20 5.39 -18.08
C ARG A 667 -6.16 4.96 -17.05
N GLY A 668 -4.87 5.12 -17.36
CA GLY A 668 -3.78 4.74 -16.47
C GLY A 668 -3.05 5.96 -15.96
N THR A 669 -2.77 6.02 -14.66
CA THR A 669 -1.52 6.65 -14.22
C THR A 669 -0.40 5.77 -14.80
N VAL A 670 0.15 6.16 -15.95
CA VAL A 670 1.36 5.50 -16.48
C VAL A 670 2.45 5.81 -15.46
N ASP A 671 2.65 4.88 -14.55
CA ASP A 671 3.55 4.98 -13.42
C ASP A 671 4.79 4.16 -13.78
N VAL A 672 5.84 4.84 -14.22
CA VAL A 672 7.09 4.16 -14.59
C VAL A 672 7.94 4.02 -13.35
N GLN A 673 8.17 2.77 -12.95
CA GLN A 673 9.02 2.42 -11.83
C GLN A 673 10.48 2.65 -12.21
N ARG A 674 11.07 3.77 -11.74
CA ARG A 674 12.53 3.92 -11.77
C ARG A 674 13.14 2.94 -10.78
N ASP A 675 14.24 2.31 -11.13
CA ASP A 675 15.05 1.52 -10.19
C ASP A 675 15.74 2.50 -9.20
N PRO A 676 15.33 2.53 -7.92
CA PRO A 676 15.89 3.45 -6.92
C PRO A 676 17.35 3.10 -6.55
N GLY A 677 17.85 1.94 -6.99
CA GLY A 677 19.21 1.47 -6.73
C GLY A 677 20.30 2.15 -7.57
N THR A 678 19.94 2.93 -8.60
CA THR A 678 20.95 3.63 -9.41
C THR A 678 21.46 4.86 -8.63
N PRO A 679 22.76 4.95 -8.30
CA PRO A 679 23.31 6.09 -7.55
C PRO A 679 23.36 7.34 -8.43
N ALA A 680 22.24 8.06 -8.49
CA ALA A 680 22.17 9.44 -8.98
C ALA A 680 22.45 10.40 -7.81
N ASN A 681 23.10 11.52 -8.08
CA ASN A 681 23.39 12.55 -7.07
C ASN A 681 22.15 13.42 -6.83
N GLU A 682 21.07 12.80 -6.31
CA GLU A 682 19.74 13.39 -6.13
C GLU A 682 19.15 13.02 -4.77
N VAL A 683 18.39 13.93 -4.16
CA VAL A 683 17.60 13.65 -2.95
C VAL A 683 16.54 12.61 -3.30
N ARG A 684 16.40 11.57 -2.49
CA ARG A 684 15.40 10.52 -2.73
C ARG A 684 14.23 10.68 -1.79
N VAL A 685 13.00 10.70 -2.32
CA VAL A 685 11.76 10.74 -1.55
C VAL A 685 10.99 9.44 -1.78
N MET A 686 10.80 8.63 -0.72
CA MET A 686 10.15 7.32 -0.85
C MET A 686 9.43 6.90 0.43
N THR A 687 8.68 5.79 0.36
CA THR A 687 8.05 5.23 1.56
C THR A 687 9.05 4.45 2.41
N VAL A 688 8.76 4.30 3.70
CA VAL A 688 9.56 3.44 4.60
C VAL A 688 9.68 2.00 4.07
N HIS A 689 8.61 1.46 3.49
CA HIS A 689 8.64 0.14 2.82
C HIS A 689 9.64 0.12 1.66
N GLY A 690 9.62 1.13 0.78
CA GLY A 690 10.55 1.24 -0.34
C GLY A 690 12.01 1.47 0.08
N ALA A 691 12.22 2.01 1.28
CA ALA A 691 13.55 2.23 1.84
C ALA A 691 14.16 1.01 2.53
N LYS A 692 13.42 -0.10 2.67
CA LYS A 692 13.98 -1.32 3.26
C LYS A 692 15.16 -1.81 2.42
N GLY A 693 16.23 -2.26 3.08
CA GLY A 693 17.50 -2.61 2.45
C GLY A 693 18.39 -1.43 2.04
N LEU A 694 17.83 -0.22 1.91
CA LEU A 694 18.60 0.99 1.59
C LEU A 694 19.19 1.65 2.85
N GLU A 695 20.12 2.57 2.65
CA GLU A 695 20.71 3.40 3.70
C GLU A 695 21.13 4.77 3.13
N ALA A 696 21.17 5.78 3.99
CA ALA A 696 21.65 7.11 3.63
C ALA A 696 22.35 7.78 4.82
N PRO A 697 23.39 8.61 4.57
CA PRO A 697 24.01 9.40 5.63
C PRO A 697 23.02 10.27 6.41
N VAL A 698 22.08 10.90 5.71
CA VAL A 698 21.03 11.74 6.32
C VAL A 698 19.65 11.20 5.97
N VAL A 699 18.86 10.89 6.98
CA VAL A 699 17.47 10.44 6.83
C VAL A 699 16.53 11.43 7.49
N ILE A 700 15.45 11.80 6.79
CA ILE A 700 14.41 12.71 7.27
C ILE A 700 13.08 11.96 7.30
N LEU A 701 12.47 11.81 8.48
CA LEU A 701 11.09 11.34 8.62
C LEU A 701 10.16 12.56 8.51
N ALA A 702 9.47 12.71 7.38
CA ALA A 702 8.73 13.93 7.06
C ALA A 702 7.27 13.93 7.57
N ASP A 703 6.71 12.78 7.93
CA ASP A 703 5.31 12.63 8.34
C ASP A 703 5.16 11.97 9.72
N ALA A 704 6.12 12.21 10.62
CA ALA A 704 6.18 11.53 11.92
C ALA A 704 4.98 11.84 12.84
N THR A 705 4.27 12.96 12.61
CA THR A 705 3.08 13.39 13.37
C THR A 705 1.77 12.74 12.91
N ALA A 706 1.81 11.97 11.81
CA ALA A 706 0.62 11.39 11.22
C ALA A 706 -0.02 10.32 12.13
N ASP A 707 -1.35 10.27 12.11
CA ASP A 707 -2.17 9.35 12.91
C ASP A 707 -2.17 7.95 12.30
N PRO A 708 -1.57 6.94 12.95
CA PRO A 708 -1.55 5.58 12.42
C PRO A 708 -2.95 5.02 12.18
N ALA A 709 -3.96 5.42 12.96
CA ALA A 709 -5.34 4.98 12.77
C ALA A 709 -5.97 5.50 11.46
N ARG A 710 -5.37 6.50 10.80
CA ARG A 710 -5.83 7.09 9.54
C ARG A 710 -4.94 6.78 8.34
N LEU A 711 -3.78 6.16 8.57
CA LEU A 711 -2.77 5.92 7.53
C LEU A 711 -2.92 4.58 6.82
N GLY A 712 -3.58 3.60 7.44
CA GLY A 712 -3.88 2.30 6.85
C GLY A 712 -5.29 2.26 6.25
N ARG A 713 -5.46 1.57 5.13
CA ARG A 713 -6.80 1.19 4.66
C ARG A 713 -7.29 0.06 5.55
N THR A 714 -8.49 0.20 6.11
CA THR A 714 -9.14 -0.90 6.81
C THR A 714 -9.30 -2.08 5.85
N PRO A 715 -8.82 -3.29 6.19
CA PRO A 715 -8.99 -4.46 5.33
C PRO A 715 -10.47 -4.67 4.99
N LEU A 716 -10.77 -4.97 3.72
CA LEU A 716 -12.14 -5.24 3.29
C LEU A 716 -12.63 -6.62 3.74
N THR A 717 -11.69 -7.51 4.07
CA THR A 717 -11.95 -8.91 4.40
C THR A 717 -11.47 -9.27 5.80
N VAL A 718 -12.10 -10.28 6.39
CA VAL A 718 -11.62 -11.00 7.58
C VAL A 718 -11.54 -12.47 7.22
N GLU A 719 -10.34 -13.05 7.27
CA GLU A 719 -10.14 -14.47 6.96
C GLU A 719 -10.62 -15.35 8.13
N MET A 720 -11.59 -16.23 7.87
CA MET A 720 -12.17 -17.15 8.85
C MET A 720 -12.44 -18.54 8.26
N LYS A 721 -12.64 -19.52 9.14
CA LYS A 721 -13.09 -20.86 8.74
C LYS A 721 -14.61 -20.89 8.56
N VAL A 722 -15.07 -21.39 7.42
CA VAL A 722 -16.49 -21.55 7.08
C VAL A 722 -16.72 -22.99 6.68
N GLY A 723 -17.41 -23.77 7.51
CA GLY A 723 -17.53 -25.22 7.29
C GLY A 723 -16.15 -25.89 7.21
N SER A 724 -15.85 -26.52 6.07
CA SER A 724 -14.54 -27.11 5.76
C SER A 724 -13.54 -26.13 5.13
N ALA A 725 -13.99 -24.96 4.67
CA ALA A 725 -13.15 -23.98 3.99
C ALA A 725 -12.35 -23.14 5.00
N GLU A 726 -11.03 -23.28 5.00
CA GLU A 726 -10.12 -22.49 5.83
C GLU A 726 -9.67 -21.20 5.10
N GLY A 727 -9.50 -20.10 5.86
CA GLY A 727 -9.02 -18.83 5.30
C GLY A 727 -9.99 -18.16 4.34
N THR A 728 -11.29 -18.35 4.50
CA THR A 728 -12.32 -17.76 3.64
C THR A 728 -12.37 -16.24 3.85
N PRO A 729 -12.28 -15.41 2.78
CA PRO A 729 -12.29 -13.96 2.89
C PRO A 729 -13.71 -13.41 3.11
N LEU A 730 -14.17 -13.41 4.36
CA LEU A 730 -15.48 -12.86 4.72
C LEU A 730 -15.47 -11.35 4.61
N LEU A 731 -16.61 -10.75 4.23
CA LEU A 731 -16.79 -9.31 4.24
C LEU A 731 -16.61 -8.76 5.67
N ARG A 732 -15.76 -7.75 5.85
CA ARG A 732 -15.54 -7.15 7.17
C ARG A 732 -16.81 -6.44 7.66
N PRO A 733 -17.30 -6.72 8.88
CA PRO A 733 -18.42 -5.98 9.47
C PRO A 733 -18.08 -4.51 9.71
N LYS A 734 -19.07 -3.64 9.61
CA LYS A 734 -18.95 -2.25 10.07
C LYS A 734 -18.84 -2.21 11.59
N LYS A 735 -18.36 -1.08 12.13
CA LYS A 735 -18.13 -0.93 13.58
C LYS A 735 -19.39 -1.23 14.41
N GLU A 736 -20.57 -0.86 13.90
CA GLU A 736 -21.87 -1.05 14.55
C GLU A 736 -22.39 -2.49 14.44
N GLU A 737 -21.82 -3.28 13.53
CA GLU A 737 -22.15 -4.68 13.26
C GLU A 737 -21.12 -5.64 13.90
N ARG A 738 -20.11 -5.09 14.60
CA ARG A 738 -19.09 -5.89 15.26
C ARG A 738 -19.68 -6.65 16.44
N GLY A 739 -19.40 -7.95 16.47
CA GLY A 739 -19.75 -8.87 17.54
C GLY A 739 -19.06 -10.21 17.31
N PRO A 740 -19.21 -11.19 18.22
CA PRO A 740 -18.70 -12.54 18.00
C PRO A 740 -19.26 -13.12 16.68
N PRO A 741 -18.44 -13.81 15.88
CA PRO A 741 -17.03 -14.18 16.12
C PRO A 741 -15.99 -13.18 15.53
N PHE A 742 -16.40 -12.01 15.03
CA PHE A 742 -15.50 -11.09 14.34
C PHE A 742 -14.65 -10.22 15.27
N GLU A 743 -15.18 -9.84 16.44
CA GLU A 743 -14.54 -8.86 17.33
C GLU A 743 -13.12 -9.28 17.72
N ASP A 744 -12.94 -10.53 18.13
CA ASP A 744 -11.63 -11.06 18.55
C ASP A 744 -10.64 -11.04 17.38
N ARG A 745 -11.07 -11.55 16.21
CA ARG A 745 -10.22 -11.63 15.01
C ARG A 745 -9.83 -10.26 14.48
N ILE A 746 -10.75 -9.29 14.55
CA ILE A 746 -10.52 -7.89 14.18
C ILE A 746 -9.55 -7.24 15.16
N SER A 747 -9.75 -7.45 16.46
CA SER A 747 -8.88 -6.90 17.51
C SER A 747 -7.46 -7.44 17.42
N GLU A 748 -7.30 -8.74 17.13
CA GLU A 748 -6.00 -9.35 16.84
C GLU A 748 -5.32 -8.72 15.62
N GLN A 749 -6.08 -8.45 14.55
CA GLN A 749 -5.54 -7.78 13.37
C GLN A 749 -5.13 -6.34 13.67
N GLU A 750 -5.97 -5.56 14.35
CA GLU A 750 -5.68 -4.17 14.74
C GLU A 750 -4.45 -4.11 15.67
N LYS A 751 -4.25 -5.12 16.53
CA LYS A 751 -3.04 -5.27 17.34
C LYS A 751 -1.81 -5.52 16.48
N ARG A 752 -1.87 -6.45 15.51
CA ARG A 752 -0.75 -6.73 14.58
C ARG A 752 -0.37 -5.51 13.75
N ASP A 753 -1.37 -4.77 13.27
CA ASP A 753 -1.15 -3.52 12.51
C ASP A 753 -0.45 -2.46 13.37
N ALA A 754 -0.81 -2.36 14.67
CA ALA A 754 -0.14 -1.47 15.62
C ALA A 754 1.31 -1.89 15.92
N GLU A 755 1.59 -3.20 16.01
CA GLU A 755 2.94 -3.72 16.16
C GLU A 755 3.80 -3.46 14.92
N GLU A 756 3.22 -3.64 13.72
CA GLU A 756 3.88 -3.34 12.44
C GLU A 756 4.19 -1.85 12.29
N HIS A 757 3.30 -0.97 12.74
CA HIS A 757 3.53 0.48 12.77
C HIS A 757 4.79 0.88 13.56
N LEU A 758 5.11 0.17 14.65
CA LEU A 758 6.32 0.40 15.42
C LEU A 758 7.57 -0.26 14.79
N ARG A 759 7.42 -1.42 14.13
CA ARG A 759 8.50 -2.00 13.30
C ARG A 759 8.85 -1.11 12.11
N LEU A 760 7.87 -0.44 11.50
CA LEU A 760 8.11 0.58 10.48
C LEU A 760 8.94 1.76 11.02
N LEU A 761 8.66 2.23 12.24
CA LEU A 761 9.51 3.25 12.89
C LEU A 761 10.94 2.74 13.07
N TYR A 762 11.10 1.50 13.56
CA TYR A 762 12.42 0.87 13.72
C TYR A 762 13.19 0.83 12.39
N VAL A 763 12.55 0.37 11.30
CA VAL A 763 13.15 0.34 9.97
C VAL A 763 13.56 1.75 9.53
N ALA A 764 12.66 2.74 9.68
CA ALA A 764 12.89 4.12 9.26
C ALA A 764 14.10 4.76 9.98
N MET A 765 14.20 4.60 11.30
CA MET A 765 15.32 5.14 12.08
C MET A 765 16.65 4.47 11.72
N THR A 766 16.64 3.15 11.51
CA THR A 766 17.86 2.37 11.18
C THR A 766 18.32 2.53 9.73
N ARG A 767 17.64 3.35 8.92
CA ARG A 767 18.15 3.76 7.59
C ARG A 767 19.24 4.84 7.69
N ALA A 768 19.29 5.57 8.81
CA ALA A 768 20.20 6.69 9.00
C ALA A 768 21.61 6.20 9.36
N ALA A 769 22.61 6.67 8.63
CA ALA A 769 24.01 6.36 8.93
C ALA A 769 24.62 7.37 9.92
N ASP A 770 24.47 8.67 9.67
CA ASP A 770 25.07 9.75 10.50
C ASP A 770 24.01 10.59 11.21
N ARG A 771 22.97 11.01 10.49
CA ARG A 771 21.98 11.97 10.98
C ARG A 771 20.56 11.52 10.71
N LEU A 772 19.74 11.48 11.76
CA LEU A 772 18.30 11.24 11.69
C LEU A 772 17.55 12.53 12.07
N ILE A 773 16.62 12.95 11.23
CA ILE A 773 15.77 14.12 11.46
C ILE A 773 14.31 13.65 11.52
N VAL A 774 13.59 14.01 12.57
CA VAL A 774 12.19 13.63 12.77
C VAL A 774 11.32 14.88 12.76
N SER A 775 10.42 14.97 11.78
CA SER A 775 9.57 16.15 11.52
C SER A 775 8.16 15.73 11.11
N GLY A 776 7.25 16.71 11.02
CA GLY A 776 5.89 16.51 10.56
C GLY A 776 5.04 17.76 10.71
N VAL A 777 3.82 17.72 10.17
CA VAL A 777 2.85 18.81 10.24
C VAL A 777 2.10 18.76 11.57
N ARG A 778 1.90 19.91 12.22
CA ARG A 778 1.09 20.00 13.43
C ARG A 778 -0.38 19.74 13.11
N PRO A 779 -1.02 18.74 13.74
CA PRO A 779 -2.45 18.49 13.51
C PRO A 779 -3.32 19.66 13.97
N LYS A 780 -4.57 19.72 13.49
CA LYS A 780 -5.54 20.74 13.92
C LYS A 780 -5.72 20.70 15.44
N GLU A 781 -5.83 21.86 16.07
CA GLU A 781 -6.03 21.96 17.52
C GLU A 781 -7.29 21.22 17.94
N ARG A 782 -7.19 20.50 19.06
CA ARG A 782 -8.33 19.86 19.69
C ARG A 782 -9.07 20.90 20.53
N LYS A 783 -10.40 20.82 20.54
CA LYS A 783 -11.28 21.73 21.32
C LYS A 783 -11.04 21.66 22.84
N ASP A 784 -10.39 20.60 23.31
CA ASP A 784 -10.11 20.31 24.73
C ASP A 784 -8.75 20.86 25.21
N GLY A 785 -7.96 21.51 24.35
CA GLY A 785 -6.64 22.05 24.70
C GLY A 785 -5.54 21.00 24.90
N ALA A 786 -5.83 19.72 24.66
CA ALA A 786 -4.84 18.65 24.70
C ALA A 786 -3.89 18.73 23.48
N ASP A 787 -2.70 18.13 23.61
CA ASP A 787 -1.76 18.00 22.50
C ASP A 787 -2.49 17.43 21.26
N PRO A 788 -2.49 18.14 20.12
CA PRO A 788 -3.19 17.70 18.93
C PRO A 788 -2.53 16.49 18.26
N ARG A 789 -1.30 16.12 18.64
CA ARG A 789 -0.61 14.93 18.12
C ARG A 789 -1.26 13.63 18.63
N PRO A 790 -1.48 12.64 17.75
CA PRO A 790 -1.91 11.30 18.16
C PRO A 790 -0.93 10.70 19.18
N ALA A 791 -1.44 9.99 20.19
CA ALA A 791 -0.60 9.48 21.28
C ALA A 791 0.47 8.47 20.81
N ASN A 792 0.18 7.74 19.73
CA ASN A 792 1.03 6.71 19.13
C ASN A 792 1.69 7.16 17.80
N CYS A 793 1.76 8.47 17.52
CA CYS A 793 2.52 8.96 16.38
C CYS A 793 4.04 8.86 16.65
N TRP A 794 4.82 8.60 15.61
CA TRP A 794 6.28 8.45 15.73
C TRP A 794 6.96 9.66 16.36
N HIS A 795 6.48 10.87 16.06
CA HIS A 795 7.07 12.10 16.60
C HIS A 795 7.05 12.10 18.14
N ARG A 796 5.92 11.75 18.75
CA ARG A 796 5.77 11.68 20.21
C ARG A 796 6.55 10.53 20.82
N THR A 797 6.58 9.37 20.16
CA THR A 797 7.37 8.21 20.61
C THR A 797 8.86 8.53 20.65
N VAL A 798 9.40 9.19 19.60
CA VAL A 798 10.81 9.61 19.56
C VAL A 798 11.09 10.72 20.57
N GLU A 799 10.16 11.67 20.77
CA GLU A 799 10.26 12.72 21.78
C GLU A 799 10.46 12.14 23.19
N GLN A 800 9.63 11.18 23.58
CA GLN A 800 9.72 10.51 24.89
C GLN A 800 11.05 9.76 25.06
N ALA A 801 11.51 9.06 24.01
CA ALA A 801 12.78 8.35 24.02
C ALA A 801 14.00 9.30 24.08
N MET A 802 13.96 10.44 23.37
CA MET A 802 15.03 11.42 23.44
C MET A 802 15.08 12.14 24.80
N GLN A 803 13.93 12.36 25.44
CA GLN A 803 13.86 12.92 26.78
C GLN A 803 14.47 11.98 27.83
N SER A 804 14.23 10.67 27.74
CA SER A 804 14.82 9.69 28.67
C SER A 804 16.35 9.59 28.54
N LEU A 805 16.89 9.84 27.34
CA LEU A 805 18.33 9.91 27.08
C LEU A 805 19.00 11.24 27.46
N GLY A 806 18.23 12.23 27.95
CA GLY A 806 18.75 13.56 28.27
C GLY A 806 19.07 14.41 27.03
N GLY A 807 18.28 14.28 25.96
CA GLY A 807 18.38 15.12 24.77
C GLY A 807 18.33 16.61 25.12
N ILE A 808 19.15 17.41 24.45
CA ILE A 808 19.32 18.83 24.71
C ILE A 808 18.23 19.61 23.95
N GLU A 809 17.55 20.53 24.64
CA GLU A 809 16.58 21.42 24.01
C GLU A 809 17.25 22.33 22.97
N GLY A 810 16.60 22.45 21.81
CA GLY A 810 17.07 23.27 20.71
C GLY A 810 16.50 24.69 20.71
N VAL A 811 16.83 25.43 19.65
CA VAL A 811 16.29 26.78 19.38
C VAL A 811 15.67 26.80 17.99
N GLY A 812 14.58 27.56 17.83
CA GLY A 812 13.91 27.76 16.55
C GLY A 812 13.08 26.54 16.14
N HIS A 813 13.43 25.89 15.03
CA HIS A 813 12.73 24.70 14.52
C HIS A 813 13.14 23.42 15.25
N LEU A 814 14.28 23.40 15.94
CA LEU A 814 14.80 22.24 16.65
C LEU A 814 14.20 22.17 18.06
N ALA A 815 13.47 21.10 18.34
CA ALA A 815 12.89 20.84 19.66
C ALA A 815 13.91 20.15 20.57
N LEU A 816 14.42 18.98 20.15
CA LEU A 816 15.40 18.20 20.91
C LEU A 816 16.53 17.73 19.99
N ARG A 817 17.73 17.63 20.55
CA ARG A 817 18.89 17.05 19.87
C ARG A 817 19.63 16.09 20.78
N TYR A 818 19.91 14.90 20.26
CA TYR A 818 20.79 13.91 20.88
C TYR A 818 21.97 13.65 19.94
N ALA A 819 23.20 13.82 20.40
CA ALA A 819 24.38 13.72 19.53
C ALA A 819 25.63 13.30 20.32
N SER A 820 26.58 12.69 19.62
CA SER A 820 27.93 12.44 20.12
C SER A 820 28.96 12.85 19.07
N GLY A 821 30.13 13.34 19.53
CA GLY A 821 31.18 13.90 18.68
C GLY A 821 30.80 15.23 18.01
N THR A 822 31.76 15.87 17.33
CA THR A 822 31.54 17.10 16.54
C THR A 822 32.00 16.86 15.11
N SER A 823 31.09 16.96 14.13
CA SER A 823 31.47 16.96 12.72
C SER A 823 32.31 18.19 12.40
N VAL A 824 33.40 17.99 11.66
CA VAL A 824 34.22 19.09 11.17
C VAL A 824 33.42 19.84 10.11
N VAL A 825 33.13 21.11 10.36
CA VAL A 825 32.51 21.98 9.35
C VAL A 825 33.53 22.18 8.23
N ALA A 826 33.16 21.85 6.98
CA ALA A 826 33.99 22.17 5.84
C ALA A 826 34.29 23.69 5.85
N LYS A 827 35.56 24.07 5.77
CA LYS A 827 35.91 25.47 5.46
C LYS A 827 35.24 25.81 4.14
N ARG A 828 34.31 26.78 4.14
CA ARG A 828 33.67 27.35 2.95
C ARG A 828 34.68 27.36 1.80
N THR A 829 34.46 26.52 0.80
CA THR A 829 35.16 26.65 -0.47
C THR A 829 34.92 28.07 -0.95
N LYS A 830 35.99 28.79 -1.27
CA LYS A 830 35.90 30.13 -1.87
C LYS A 830 34.86 30.09 -2.99
N PRO A 831 34.06 31.17 -3.18
CA PRO A 831 33.08 31.22 -4.25
C PRO A 831 33.73 30.75 -5.54
N LYS A 832 33.02 29.89 -6.27
CA LYS A 832 33.43 29.35 -7.58
C LYS A 832 34.15 30.46 -8.33
N VAL A 833 35.42 30.26 -8.66
CA VAL A 833 36.11 31.16 -9.58
C VAL A 833 35.23 31.19 -10.81
N VAL A 834 34.54 32.30 -11.04
CA VAL A 834 33.89 32.58 -12.31
C VAL A 834 35.05 32.57 -13.28
N LEU A 835 35.22 31.45 -13.99
CA LEU A 835 36.12 31.41 -15.13
C LEU A 835 35.63 32.55 -16.02
N PRO A 836 36.51 33.50 -16.41
CA PRO A 836 36.11 34.55 -17.33
C PRO A 836 35.47 33.90 -18.54
N ASP A 837 34.40 34.52 -19.07
CA ASP A 837 33.76 34.08 -20.30
C ASP A 837 34.84 33.67 -21.29
N VAL A 838 34.78 32.41 -21.74
CA VAL A 838 35.70 31.93 -22.76
C VAL A 838 35.46 32.84 -23.96
N LEU A 839 36.42 33.73 -24.24
CA LEU A 839 36.45 34.55 -25.44
C LEU A 839 36.58 33.58 -26.62
N VAL A 840 35.43 33.15 -27.14
CA VAL A 840 35.34 32.35 -28.35
C VAL A 840 35.96 33.18 -29.47
N PRO A 841 37.10 32.76 -30.04
CA PRO A 841 37.76 33.51 -31.10
C PRO A 841 36.81 33.70 -32.29
N ASP A 842 36.91 34.83 -32.99
CA ASP A 842 35.98 35.17 -34.08
C ASP A 842 35.93 34.12 -35.20
N TRP A 843 36.99 33.33 -35.38
CA TRP A 843 37.01 32.24 -36.35
C TRP A 843 36.03 31.11 -36.00
N ALA A 844 35.76 30.87 -34.72
CA ALA A 844 34.82 29.84 -34.26
C ALA A 844 33.34 30.28 -34.39
N LYS A 845 33.11 31.57 -34.69
CA LYS A 845 31.78 32.13 -35.02
C LYS A 845 31.56 32.25 -36.53
N ARG A 846 32.58 31.98 -37.35
CA ARG A 846 32.45 32.00 -38.81
C ARG A 846 31.90 30.66 -39.28
N ALA A 847 30.83 30.71 -40.08
CA ALA A 847 30.34 29.54 -40.79
C ALA A 847 31.45 28.95 -41.66
N ALA A 848 31.59 27.64 -41.65
CA ALA A 848 32.53 26.94 -42.53
C ALA A 848 32.21 27.28 -43.99
N PRO A 849 33.22 27.50 -44.84
CA PRO A 849 32.99 27.76 -46.26
C PRO A 849 32.24 26.57 -46.88
N PRO A 850 31.30 26.82 -47.81
CA PRO A 850 30.59 25.75 -48.49
C PRO A 850 31.58 24.93 -49.31
N GLU A 851 31.48 23.60 -49.21
CA GLU A 851 32.22 22.64 -50.04
C GLU A 851 31.84 22.75 -51.52
#